data_AF-A0A953F4S9-F1
#
_entry.id   AF-A0A953F4S9-F1
#
_cell.length_a   1.000
_cell.length_b   1.000
_cell.length_c   1.000
_cell.angle_alpha   90.00
_cell.angle_beta   90.00
_cell.angle_gamma   90.00
#
_symmetry.space_group_name_H-M   'P 1'
#
loop_
_entity.id
_entity.type
_entity.pdbx_description
1 polymer ?
#
loop_
_entity_poly.entity_id
_entity_poly.type
_entity_poly.pdbx_seq_one_letter_code
_entity_poly.pdbx_strand_id
1 'polypeptide(L)'
;MNTLLLALCSLFALAQTGEIEKLEKKLKAAKTEKEKLEISVTLSKTWLMVDFDKGKKMAETGYQTAIKIKNKDLEGQFLNVLAIVEMYSGNTDSAFVLFRKGISTSRIAKNKLTEEKIYANMGSLFEFIGEYDSAFYYFDRSLKMSIARKDTVYIADTYNSIGLSYSNIGQFDSSYTYLQRSYQLYQLIGKKEGMADATFNIANIYFYQNKFNKSLDLFIEARDIYDSLHVENKASQARMNIAQIMFNSKKYEDARRELYVILPVFKRSENNHDLGNVHFILANTFEEEQQYDSASFHYQKAQEAFRKAEDKNGLGSALSSMGIMLLHQGKTDEAIVFFKDALKNKIQAQDPEGMGAIHNGLSEAYQRKKQFDLALYHCLEGIGYLEKTGAKGGLSQMYLRAADLSQEQGNFANAYGYIRKHLSLRDSLESEEDRNALAKLEAQYNTKEEKNKNELLRQQNLAKDAEIKLKDEEEHKKNILLYGALTIVLLFVVLLSIIIRANRQRKRANEILAIRNEEIIRQNTNILLQKDIIEEKQKEITDSINYAKRIQFTLLAHDALMKEHLPEHFVLFLPKDIVSGDFYWATHTENGKFFMAVCDSTGHGVPGAFMSLLNISFLNEAINEKHIHDPGKILDHARANLIEHISQQGQKDGMDGVVFCWDKKNLIYSAAHNNPIIVRQGEIIELAADKMPVGMGEREDPFSTHSPELKKGDMIYFFTDGFADQFGGPKGKKFKYSNFYQLLASNAELSCTEQSQKLEHEFKSWKGDLEQIDDVCVLGMRI
;
A
#
# COMPACT_ATOMS: atom_id res chain seq x y z
N MET A 1 -3.92 49.66 -22.50
CA MET A 1 -4.34 48.83 -21.35
C MET A 1 -5.48 47.84 -21.68
N ASN A 2 -6.14 47.93 -22.85
CA ASN A 2 -7.18 46.98 -23.30
C ASN A 2 -6.74 45.94 -24.35
N THR A 3 -5.46 45.91 -24.75
CA THR A 3 -4.92 44.94 -25.71
C THR A 3 -4.09 43.82 -25.08
N LEU A 4 -3.67 43.98 -23.81
CA LEU A 4 -3.01 42.92 -23.05
C LEU A 4 -4.02 41.98 -22.36
N LEU A 5 -5.23 42.47 -22.08
CA LEU A 5 -6.30 41.71 -21.43
C LEU A 5 -7.01 40.73 -22.39
N LEU A 6 -6.99 41.00 -23.71
CA LEU A 6 -7.51 40.13 -24.76
C LEU A 6 -6.50 39.07 -25.25
N ALA A 7 -5.20 39.30 -25.02
CA ALA A 7 -4.14 38.36 -25.37
C ALA A 7 -3.94 37.23 -24.33
N LEU A 8 -4.55 37.36 -23.14
CA LEU A 8 -4.49 36.38 -22.06
C LEU A 8 -5.77 35.52 -21.96
N CYS A 9 -6.88 35.97 -22.58
CA CYS A 9 -8.12 35.21 -22.75
C CYS A 9 -7.98 33.98 -23.68
N SER A 10 -6.83 33.82 -24.33
CA SER A 10 -6.61 32.93 -25.45
C SER A 10 -5.61 31.81 -25.15
N LEU A 11 -5.45 31.36 -23.90
CA LEU A 11 -4.39 30.38 -23.56
C LEU A 11 -4.89 29.05 -22.99
N PHE A 12 -6.08 28.96 -22.39
CA PHE A 12 -6.51 27.73 -21.69
C PHE A 12 -7.82 27.10 -22.20
N ALA A 13 -8.80 27.93 -22.59
CA ALA A 13 -9.73 27.58 -23.68
C ALA A 13 -8.99 27.55 -25.04
N LEU A 14 -7.66 27.59 -25.03
CA LEU A 14 -6.72 27.32 -26.11
C LEU A 14 -5.68 26.25 -25.70
N ALA A 15 -5.79 25.62 -24.53
CA ALA A 15 -4.91 24.52 -24.13
C ALA A 15 -5.53 23.18 -24.54
N GLN A 16 -6.73 22.84 -24.06
CA GLN A 16 -7.47 21.67 -24.56
C GLN A 16 -8.12 21.93 -25.92
N THR A 17 -8.70 23.12 -26.10
CA THR A 17 -9.18 23.60 -27.40
C THR A 17 -8.02 23.83 -28.37
N GLY A 18 -6.85 24.28 -27.93
CA GLY A 18 -5.68 24.38 -28.82
C GLY A 18 -4.96 23.06 -29.02
N GLU A 19 -5.08 22.08 -28.11
CA GLU A 19 -4.69 20.70 -28.38
C GLU A 19 -5.62 20.06 -29.40
N ILE A 20 -6.94 20.26 -29.27
CA ILE A 20 -7.95 19.91 -30.28
C ILE A 20 -7.62 20.62 -31.60
N GLU A 21 -7.39 21.93 -31.64
CA GLU A 21 -7.04 22.67 -32.86
C GLU A 21 -5.70 22.18 -33.45
N LYS A 22 -4.72 21.87 -32.61
CA LYS A 22 -3.44 21.29 -33.02
C LYS A 22 -3.62 19.90 -33.62
N LEU A 23 -4.45 19.06 -33.00
CA LEU A 23 -4.79 17.72 -33.49
C LEU A 23 -5.64 17.81 -34.77
N GLU A 24 -6.59 18.72 -34.86
CA GLU A 24 -7.38 19.00 -36.06
C GLU A 24 -6.51 19.55 -37.20
N LYS A 25 -5.54 20.41 -36.89
CA LYS A 25 -4.55 20.90 -37.85
C LYS A 25 -3.64 19.76 -38.33
N LYS A 26 -3.18 18.90 -37.42
CA LYS A 26 -2.44 17.68 -37.77
C LYS A 26 -3.30 16.72 -38.62
N LEU A 27 -4.57 16.57 -38.29
CA LEU A 27 -5.53 15.73 -39.01
C LEU A 27 -5.73 16.24 -40.44
N LYS A 28 -5.85 17.57 -40.63
CA LYS A 28 -5.90 18.22 -41.95
C LYS A 28 -4.61 18.06 -42.74
N ALA A 29 -3.46 18.03 -42.06
CA ALA A 29 -2.14 17.89 -42.69
C ALA A 29 -1.72 16.42 -42.95
N ALA A 30 -2.44 15.45 -42.38
CA ALA A 30 -2.14 14.03 -42.51
C ALA A 30 -2.33 13.54 -43.95
N LYS A 31 -1.33 12.82 -44.47
CA LYS A 31 -1.26 12.43 -45.88
C LYS A 31 -1.86 11.05 -46.13
N THR A 32 -1.84 10.19 -45.12
CA THR A 32 -2.35 8.83 -45.22
C THR A 32 -3.60 8.62 -44.36
N GLU A 33 -4.45 7.68 -44.78
CA GLU A 33 -5.66 7.33 -44.01
C GLU A 33 -5.31 6.73 -42.63
N LYS A 34 -4.18 6.02 -42.56
CA LYS A 34 -3.65 5.49 -41.29
C LYS A 34 -3.27 6.61 -40.33
N GLU A 35 -2.50 7.61 -40.76
CA GLU A 35 -2.13 8.77 -39.93
C GLU A 35 -3.37 9.55 -39.46
N LYS A 36 -4.36 9.71 -40.35
CA LYS A 36 -5.63 10.35 -39.97
C LYS A 36 -6.34 9.59 -38.85
N LEU A 37 -6.38 8.26 -38.92
CA LEU A 37 -7.01 7.43 -37.90
C LEU A 37 -6.22 7.44 -36.58
N GLU A 38 -4.89 7.39 -36.61
CA GLU A 38 -4.05 7.51 -35.41
C GLU A 38 -4.30 8.83 -34.66
N ILE A 39 -4.42 9.93 -35.41
CA ILE A 39 -4.77 11.24 -34.86
C ILE A 39 -6.21 11.22 -34.34
N SER A 40 -7.14 10.58 -35.07
CA SER A 40 -8.56 10.49 -34.68
C SER A 40 -8.78 9.68 -33.40
N VAL A 41 -7.96 8.67 -33.10
CA VAL A 41 -8.00 7.95 -31.80
C VAL A 41 -7.72 8.92 -30.65
N THR A 42 -6.69 9.75 -30.77
CA THR A 42 -6.33 10.71 -29.72
C THR A 42 -7.38 11.81 -29.63
N LEU A 43 -7.78 12.36 -30.78
CA LEU A 43 -8.75 13.44 -30.88
C LEU A 43 -10.14 13.04 -30.38
N SER A 44 -10.59 11.80 -30.63
CA SER A 44 -11.85 11.30 -30.07
C SER A 44 -11.83 11.25 -28.55
N LYS A 45 -10.75 10.77 -27.93
CA LYS A 45 -10.57 10.81 -26.46
C LYS A 45 -10.56 12.24 -25.92
N THR A 46 -9.87 13.15 -26.58
CA THR A 46 -9.85 14.56 -26.18
C THR A 46 -11.24 15.18 -26.28
N TRP A 47 -11.98 14.88 -27.34
CA TRP A 47 -13.37 15.31 -27.48
C TRP A 47 -14.28 14.71 -26.41
N LEU A 48 -14.09 13.46 -25.96
CA LEU A 48 -14.92 12.91 -24.88
C LEU A 48 -14.88 13.72 -23.58
N MET A 49 -13.81 14.49 -23.35
CA MET A 49 -13.69 15.38 -22.19
C MET A 49 -14.35 16.75 -22.37
N VAL A 50 -14.71 17.13 -23.61
CA VAL A 50 -15.21 18.47 -23.97
C VAL A 50 -16.63 18.40 -24.55
N ASP A 51 -16.85 17.51 -25.51
CA ASP A 51 -18.13 17.23 -26.17
C ASP A 51 -18.22 15.70 -26.38
N PHE A 52 -18.94 15.07 -25.45
CA PHE A 52 -19.07 13.62 -25.37
C PHE A 52 -19.65 13.01 -26.66
N ASP A 53 -20.70 13.62 -27.22
CA ASP A 53 -21.37 13.14 -28.42
C ASP A 53 -20.47 13.23 -29.65
N LYS A 54 -19.73 14.33 -29.78
CA LYS A 54 -18.76 14.50 -30.88
C LYS A 54 -17.61 13.49 -30.76
N GLY A 55 -17.09 13.27 -29.55
CA GLY A 55 -16.06 12.28 -29.28
C GLY A 55 -16.52 10.86 -29.62
N LYS A 56 -17.72 10.48 -29.17
CA LYS A 56 -18.37 9.20 -29.46
C LYS A 56 -18.52 8.96 -30.96
N LYS A 57 -19.13 9.92 -31.68
CA LYS A 57 -19.34 9.81 -33.14
C LYS A 57 -18.02 9.67 -33.91
N MET A 58 -16.98 10.39 -33.47
CA MET A 58 -15.65 10.28 -34.05
C MET A 58 -15.03 8.90 -33.80
N ALA A 59 -15.17 8.34 -32.59
CA ALA A 59 -14.70 7.00 -32.26
C ALA A 59 -15.42 5.92 -33.08
N GLU A 60 -16.75 6.03 -33.24
CA GLU A 60 -17.55 5.10 -34.06
C GLU A 60 -17.14 5.13 -35.53
N THR A 61 -17.01 6.34 -36.10
CA THR A 61 -16.60 6.52 -37.50
C THR A 61 -15.17 6.00 -37.73
N GLY A 62 -14.26 6.30 -36.81
CA GLY A 62 -12.89 5.83 -36.83
C GLY A 62 -12.78 4.30 -36.75
N TYR A 63 -13.56 3.68 -35.87
CA TYR A 63 -13.65 2.23 -35.74
C TYR A 63 -14.11 1.56 -37.04
N GLN A 64 -15.19 2.03 -37.65
CA GLN A 64 -15.70 1.47 -38.92
C GLN A 64 -14.65 1.58 -40.05
N THR A 65 -13.94 2.71 -40.09
CA THR A 65 -12.89 2.94 -41.08
C THR A 65 -11.69 2.01 -40.84
N ALA A 66 -11.29 1.80 -39.57
CA ALA A 66 -10.21 0.88 -39.20
C ALA A 66 -10.51 -0.56 -39.65
N ILE A 67 -11.76 -1.03 -39.50
CA ILE A 67 -12.22 -2.33 -40.02
C ILE A 67 -12.12 -2.38 -41.54
N LYS A 68 -12.60 -1.33 -42.22
CA LYS A 68 -12.60 -1.25 -43.69
C LYS A 68 -11.19 -1.36 -44.28
N ILE A 69 -10.21 -0.73 -43.65
CA ILE A 69 -8.79 -0.81 -44.06
C ILE A 69 -8.06 -2.04 -43.47
N LYS A 70 -8.78 -2.90 -42.74
CA LYS A 70 -8.27 -4.12 -42.09
C LYS A 70 -7.08 -3.87 -41.15
N ASN A 71 -7.03 -2.71 -40.50
CA ASN A 71 -5.96 -2.37 -39.56
C ASN A 71 -6.37 -2.77 -38.14
N LYS A 72 -5.92 -3.97 -37.72
CA LYS A 72 -6.25 -4.54 -36.41
C LYS A 72 -5.71 -3.72 -35.23
N ASP A 73 -4.60 -3.01 -35.40
CA ASP A 73 -4.06 -2.17 -34.34
C ASP A 73 -5.01 -1.00 -34.02
N LEU A 74 -5.40 -0.25 -35.05
CA LEU A 74 -6.36 0.84 -34.93
C LEU A 74 -7.74 0.36 -34.48
N GLU A 75 -8.19 -0.80 -34.96
CA GLU A 75 -9.43 -1.44 -34.51
C GLU A 75 -9.41 -1.65 -32.99
N GLY A 76 -8.32 -2.19 -32.44
CA GLY A 76 -8.17 -2.37 -30.99
C GLY A 76 -8.15 -1.05 -30.21
N GLN A 77 -7.49 -0.02 -30.76
CA GLN A 77 -7.45 1.31 -30.14
C GLN A 77 -8.82 1.99 -30.10
N PHE A 78 -9.61 1.90 -31.17
CA PHE A 78 -10.98 2.44 -31.17
C PHE A 78 -11.94 1.62 -30.31
N LEU A 79 -11.79 0.29 -30.25
CA LEU A 79 -12.57 -0.53 -29.31
C LEU A 79 -12.35 -0.11 -27.85
N ASN A 80 -11.11 0.25 -27.49
CA ASN A 80 -10.81 0.80 -26.18
C ASN A 80 -11.54 2.14 -25.93
N VAL A 81 -11.58 3.03 -26.91
CA VAL A 81 -12.32 4.32 -26.80
C VAL A 81 -13.83 4.08 -26.68
N LEU A 82 -14.40 3.21 -27.51
CA LEU A 82 -15.83 2.89 -27.47
C LEU A 82 -16.23 2.21 -26.17
N ALA A 83 -15.37 1.36 -25.60
CA ALA A 83 -15.60 0.79 -24.29
C ALA A 83 -15.65 1.86 -23.18
N ILE A 84 -14.77 2.85 -23.22
CA ILE A 84 -14.82 4.02 -22.32
C ILE A 84 -16.14 4.79 -22.49
N VAL A 85 -16.59 5.00 -23.73
CA VAL A 85 -17.88 5.64 -24.01
C VAL A 85 -19.04 4.87 -23.38
N GLU A 86 -19.09 3.56 -23.55
CA GLU A 86 -20.14 2.71 -22.96
C GLU A 86 -20.08 2.73 -21.43
N MET A 87 -18.89 2.72 -20.84
CA MET A 87 -18.68 2.84 -19.40
C MET A 87 -19.30 4.15 -18.86
N TYR A 88 -18.95 5.29 -19.46
CA TYR A 88 -19.51 6.59 -19.04
C TYR A 88 -20.99 6.77 -19.40
N SER A 89 -21.51 5.99 -20.35
CA SER A 89 -22.95 5.94 -20.66
C SER A 89 -23.73 5.05 -19.67
N GLY A 90 -23.07 4.42 -18.71
CA GLY A 90 -23.67 3.49 -17.74
C GLY A 90 -23.86 2.05 -18.25
N ASN A 91 -23.42 1.74 -19.47
CA ASN A 91 -23.57 0.43 -20.11
C ASN A 91 -22.36 -0.47 -19.79
N THR A 92 -22.19 -0.83 -18.52
CA THR A 92 -21.00 -1.51 -18.00
C THR A 92 -20.73 -2.89 -18.63
N ASP A 93 -21.77 -3.68 -18.89
CA ASP A 93 -21.66 -4.97 -19.59
C ASP A 93 -21.14 -4.81 -21.02
N SER A 94 -21.67 -3.81 -21.74
CA SER A 94 -21.25 -3.47 -23.10
C SER A 94 -19.78 -3.02 -23.12
N ALA A 95 -19.39 -2.18 -22.17
CA ALA A 95 -18.01 -1.75 -21.99
C ALA A 95 -17.07 -2.94 -21.77
N PHE A 96 -17.44 -3.88 -20.88
CA PHE A 96 -16.65 -5.09 -20.62
C PHE A 96 -16.46 -5.94 -21.88
N VAL A 97 -17.54 -6.17 -22.66
CA VAL A 97 -17.47 -6.92 -23.92
C VAL A 97 -16.55 -6.23 -24.93
N LEU A 98 -16.65 -4.90 -25.06
CA LEU A 98 -15.79 -4.12 -25.95
C LEU A 98 -14.33 -4.14 -25.52
N PHE A 99 -14.02 -4.06 -24.23
CA PHE A 99 -12.66 -4.22 -23.71
C PHE A 99 -12.09 -5.61 -24.02
N ARG A 100 -12.86 -6.70 -23.79
CA ARG A 100 -12.40 -8.06 -24.14
C ARG A 100 -12.13 -8.22 -25.62
N LYS A 101 -12.98 -7.64 -26.48
CA LYS A 101 -12.77 -7.61 -27.92
C LYS A 101 -11.54 -6.78 -28.29
N GLY A 102 -11.33 -5.65 -27.62
CA GLY A 102 -10.14 -4.82 -27.76
C GLY A 102 -8.87 -5.62 -27.48
N ILE A 103 -8.82 -6.37 -26.36
CA ILE A 103 -7.68 -7.22 -26.00
C ILE A 103 -7.40 -8.28 -27.07
N SER A 104 -8.41 -9.03 -27.51
CA SER A 104 -8.20 -10.07 -28.51
C SER A 104 -7.71 -9.48 -29.84
N THR A 105 -8.25 -8.33 -30.26
CA THR A 105 -7.82 -7.60 -31.45
C THR A 105 -6.40 -7.05 -31.31
N SER A 106 -6.03 -6.48 -30.16
CA SER A 106 -4.67 -5.98 -29.89
C SER A 106 -3.62 -7.10 -29.87
N ARG A 107 -3.98 -8.31 -29.40
CA ARG A 107 -3.12 -9.50 -29.48
C ARG A 107 -2.88 -9.95 -30.91
N ILE A 108 -3.92 -9.96 -31.74
CA ILE A 108 -3.79 -10.25 -33.19
C ILE A 108 -2.86 -9.23 -33.85
N ALA A 109 -3.00 -7.94 -33.49
CA ALA A 109 -2.14 -6.86 -33.96
C ALA A 109 -0.73 -6.87 -33.34
N LYS A 110 -0.47 -7.72 -32.33
CA LYS A 110 0.74 -7.73 -31.51
C LYS A 110 1.05 -6.38 -30.84
N ASN A 111 0.05 -5.54 -30.60
CA ASN A 111 0.21 -4.26 -29.91
C ASN A 111 0.00 -4.42 -28.41
N LYS A 112 1.11 -4.67 -27.68
CA LYS A 112 1.12 -4.80 -26.22
C LYS A 112 0.71 -3.52 -25.48
N LEU A 113 0.98 -2.33 -26.05
CA LEU A 113 0.62 -1.06 -25.42
C LEU A 113 -0.89 -0.84 -25.39
N THR A 114 -1.59 -1.19 -26.47
CA THR A 114 -3.06 -1.09 -26.50
C THR A 114 -3.69 -2.10 -25.53
N GLU A 115 -3.16 -3.33 -25.47
CA GLU A 115 -3.61 -4.35 -24.51
C GLU A 115 -3.40 -3.89 -23.05
N GLU A 116 -2.23 -3.36 -22.71
CA GLU A 116 -1.91 -2.79 -21.39
C GLU A 116 -2.89 -1.68 -20.98
N LYS A 117 -3.17 -0.75 -21.90
CA LYS A 117 -4.13 0.35 -21.67
C LYS A 117 -5.56 -0.13 -21.47
N ILE A 118 -5.96 -1.19 -22.19
CA ILE A 118 -7.28 -1.78 -22.00
C ILE A 118 -7.36 -2.43 -20.62
N TYR A 119 -6.31 -3.12 -20.15
CA TYR A 119 -6.31 -3.68 -18.80
C TYR A 119 -6.44 -2.61 -17.71
N ALA A 120 -5.73 -1.48 -17.84
CA ALA A 120 -5.91 -0.36 -16.89
C ALA A 120 -7.35 0.17 -16.89
N ASN A 121 -7.95 0.36 -18.08
CA ASN A 121 -9.33 0.83 -18.20
C ASN A 121 -10.36 -0.19 -17.71
N MET A 122 -10.08 -1.50 -17.82
CA MET A 122 -10.90 -2.53 -17.18
C MET A 122 -10.81 -2.42 -15.67
N GLY A 123 -9.63 -2.15 -15.10
CA GLY A 123 -9.47 -1.82 -13.68
C GLY A 123 -10.41 -0.69 -13.26
N SER A 124 -10.41 0.41 -13.99
CA SER A 124 -11.32 1.55 -13.75
C SER A 124 -12.80 1.20 -13.94
N LEU A 125 -13.15 0.33 -14.89
CA LEU A 125 -14.54 -0.15 -15.06
C LEU A 125 -15.01 -0.95 -13.84
N PHE A 126 -14.17 -1.86 -13.33
CA PHE A 126 -14.50 -2.66 -12.15
C PHE A 126 -14.54 -1.81 -10.87
N GLU A 127 -13.70 -0.79 -10.77
CA GLU A 127 -13.80 0.22 -9.72
C GLU A 127 -15.11 1.00 -9.81
N PHE A 128 -15.53 1.43 -11.01
CA PHE A 128 -16.78 2.15 -11.23
C PHE A 128 -18.03 1.37 -10.79
N ILE A 129 -18.02 0.03 -10.91
CA ILE A 129 -19.11 -0.83 -10.44
C ILE A 129 -18.94 -1.28 -8.98
N GLY A 130 -17.86 -0.89 -8.30
CA GLY A 130 -17.56 -1.25 -6.91
C GLY A 130 -16.96 -2.65 -6.70
N GLU A 131 -16.54 -3.35 -7.75
CA GLU A 131 -15.90 -4.65 -7.69
C GLU A 131 -14.36 -4.52 -7.59
N TYR A 132 -13.88 -4.13 -6.41
CA TYR A 132 -12.47 -3.78 -6.21
C TYR A 132 -11.48 -4.94 -6.40
N ASP A 133 -11.85 -6.19 -6.06
CA ASP A 133 -10.98 -7.36 -6.30
C ASP A 133 -10.68 -7.55 -7.79
N SER A 134 -11.72 -7.44 -8.63
CA SER A 134 -11.60 -7.46 -10.08
C SER A 134 -10.77 -6.27 -10.58
N ALA A 135 -10.99 -5.07 -10.01
CA ALA A 135 -10.24 -3.87 -10.36
C ALA A 135 -8.73 -4.06 -10.14
N PHE A 136 -8.33 -4.52 -8.94
CA PHE A 136 -6.93 -4.78 -8.61
C PHE A 136 -6.31 -5.87 -9.49
N TYR A 137 -7.06 -6.92 -9.83
CA TYR A 137 -6.59 -7.95 -10.76
C TYR A 137 -6.23 -7.37 -12.14
N TYR A 138 -7.05 -6.47 -12.70
CA TYR A 138 -6.77 -5.86 -14.00
C TYR A 138 -5.69 -4.79 -13.94
N PHE A 139 -5.61 -4.02 -12.86
CA PHE A 139 -4.49 -3.10 -12.63
C PHE A 139 -3.15 -3.85 -12.49
N ASP A 140 -3.10 -4.98 -11.77
CA ASP A 140 -1.91 -5.82 -11.65
C ASP A 140 -1.44 -6.36 -13.01
N ARG A 141 -2.37 -6.79 -13.88
CA ARG A 141 -2.03 -7.20 -15.24
C ARG A 141 -1.43 -6.06 -16.07
N SER A 142 -2.02 -4.86 -15.99
CA SER A 142 -1.49 -3.68 -16.67
C SER A 142 -0.10 -3.30 -16.14
N LEU A 143 0.09 -3.35 -14.82
CA LEU A 143 1.35 -3.10 -14.15
C LEU A 143 2.44 -4.08 -14.60
N LYS A 144 2.17 -5.38 -14.61
CA LYS A 144 3.12 -6.41 -15.07
C LYS A 144 3.55 -6.20 -16.53
N MET A 145 2.63 -5.76 -17.39
CA MET A 145 2.94 -5.43 -18.79
C MET A 145 3.82 -4.19 -18.92
N SER A 146 3.53 -3.13 -18.16
CA SER A 146 4.32 -1.89 -18.18
C SER A 146 5.72 -2.07 -17.60
N ILE A 147 5.87 -2.91 -16.57
CA ILE A 147 7.18 -3.38 -16.04
C ILE A 147 7.97 -4.11 -17.13
N ALA A 148 7.34 -5.05 -17.84
CA ALA A 148 8.00 -5.78 -18.93
C ALA A 148 8.43 -4.86 -20.08
N ARG A 149 7.70 -3.77 -20.33
CA ARG A 149 8.04 -2.72 -21.31
C ARG A 149 9.04 -1.69 -20.78
N LYS A 150 9.32 -1.67 -19.47
CA LYS A 150 10.13 -0.65 -18.78
C LYS A 150 9.58 0.77 -18.95
N ASP A 151 8.25 0.91 -19.01
CA ASP A 151 7.58 2.19 -19.17
C ASP A 151 7.36 2.86 -17.81
N THR A 152 8.39 3.53 -17.30
CA THR A 152 8.41 4.06 -15.93
C THR A 152 7.30 5.07 -15.64
N VAL A 153 6.93 5.87 -16.63
CA VAL A 153 5.85 6.85 -16.51
C VAL A 153 4.54 6.11 -16.29
N TYR A 154 4.25 5.10 -17.11
CA TYR A 154 3.00 4.34 -17.01
C TYR A 154 2.91 3.50 -15.73
N ILE A 155 4.05 2.97 -15.27
CA ILE A 155 4.13 2.28 -13.97
C ILE A 155 3.75 3.23 -12.82
N ALA A 156 4.32 4.44 -12.81
CA ALA A 156 4.02 5.44 -11.80
C ALA A 156 2.54 5.88 -11.84
N ASP A 157 2.00 6.10 -13.04
CA ASP A 157 0.59 6.44 -13.25
C ASP A 157 -0.32 5.29 -12.74
N THR A 158 0.04 4.02 -12.99
CA THR A 158 -0.72 2.85 -12.52
C THR A 158 -0.68 2.70 -10.99
N TYR A 159 0.49 2.90 -10.36
CA TYR A 159 0.59 2.92 -8.90
C TYR A 159 -0.23 4.05 -8.27
N ASN A 160 -0.30 5.22 -8.92
CA ASN A 160 -1.16 6.31 -8.45
C ASN A 160 -2.64 5.91 -8.48
N SER A 161 -3.10 5.28 -9.57
CA SER A 161 -4.48 4.79 -9.68
C SER A 161 -4.80 3.71 -8.65
N ILE A 162 -3.93 2.72 -8.47
CA ILE A 162 -4.12 1.68 -7.44
C ILE A 162 -4.19 2.32 -6.05
N GLY A 163 -3.33 3.30 -5.77
CA GLY A 163 -3.36 4.07 -4.53
C GLY A 163 -4.70 4.77 -4.31
N LEU A 164 -5.25 5.42 -5.33
CA LEU A 164 -6.56 6.05 -5.27
C LEU A 164 -7.68 5.02 -4.99
N SER A 165 -7.68 3.88 -5.67
CA SER A 165 -8.68 2.83 -5.45
C SER A 165 -8.65 2.28 -4.02
N TYR A 166 -7.47 2.11 -3.41
CA TYR A 166 -7.35 1.75 -1.99
C TYR A 166 -7.88 2.84 -1.05
N SER A 167 -7.72 4.12 -1.42
CA SER A 167 -8.31 5.23 -0.65
C SER A 167 -9.83 5.19 -0.69
N ASN A 168 -10.42 4.88 -1.85
CA ASN A 168 -11.88 4.81 -2.04
C ASN A 168 -12.54 3.73 -1.18
N ILE A 169 -11.84 2.63 -0.88
CA ILE A 169 -12.32 1.58 0.04
C ILE A 169 -11.90 1.79 1.50
N GLY A 170 -11.29 2.94 1.83
CA GLY A 170 -10.85 3.27 3.19
C GLY A 170 -9.59 2.53 3.66
N GLN A 171 -8.89 1.82 2.79
CA GLN A 171 -7.63 1.13 3.11
C GLN A 171 -6.44 2.09 2.98
N PHE A 172 -6.34 3.03 3.91
CA PHE A 172 -5.40 4.14 3.85
C PHE A 172 -3.92 3.73 3.89
N ASP A 173 -3.55 2.66 4.59
CA ASP A 173 -2.14 2.20 4.66
C ASP A 173 -1.65 1.65 3.31
N SER A 174 -2.48 0.82 2.66
CA SER A 174 -2.23 0.32 1.30
C SER A 174 -2.18 1.48 0.31
N SER A 175 -3.15 2.38 0.38
CA SER A 175 -3.22 3.58 -0.46
C SER A 175 -1.94 4.41 -0.37
N TYR A 176 -1.50 4.73 0.86
CA TYR A 176 -0.28 5.49 1.11
C TYR A 176 0.95 4.80 0.51
N THR A 177 1.07 3.48 0.67
CA THR A 177 2.19 2.70 0.14
C THR A 177 2.30 2.83 -1.38
N TYR A 178 1.19 2.66 -2.10
CA TYR A 178 1.18 2.77 -3.57
C TYR A 178 1.40 4.21 -4.06
N LEU A 179 0.79 5.20 -3.41
CA LEU A 179 1.01 6.61 -3.75
C LEU A 179 2.46 7.04 -3.48
N GLN A 180 3.10 6.54 -2.42
CA GLN A 180 4.52 6.78 -2.17
C GLN A 180 5.41 6.15 -3.25
N ARG A 181 5.13 4.92 -3.68
CA ARG A 181 5.85 4.28 -4.79
C ARG A 181 5.71 5.09 -6.07
N SER A 182 4.50 5.58 -6.37
CA SER A 182 4.24 6.48 -7.49
C SER A 182 5.04 7.78 -7.39
N TYR A 183 5.00 8.46 -6.23
CA TYR A 183 5.77 9.68 -5.97
C TYR A 183 7.26 9.47 -6.19
N GLN A 184 7.84 8.40 -5.64
CA GLN A 184 9.26 8.08 -5.77
C GLN A 184 9.67 7.88 -7.24
N LEU A 185 8.83 7.19 -8.02
CA LEU A 185 9.07 7.03 -9.46
C LEU A 185 8.97 8.35 -10.20
N TYR A 186 7.98 9.19 -9.91
CA TYR A 186 7.85 10.52 -10.53
C TYR A 186 9.01 11.44 -10.16
N GLN A 187 9.44 11.42 -8.91
CA GLN A 187 10.60 12.16 -8.42
C GLN A 187 11.85 11.73 -9.17
N LEU A 188 12.01 10.42 -9.34
CA LEU A 188 13.15 9.86 -10.05
C LEU A 188 13.16 10.30 -11.52
N ILE A 189 12.06 10.17 -12.25
CA ILE A 189 12.01 10.58 -13.67
C ILE A 189 11.85 12.10 -13.88
N GLY A 190 11.79 12.90 -12.81
CA GLY A 190 11.63 14.35 -12.87
C GLY A 190 10.25 14.83 -13.37
N LYS A 191 9.21 13.99 -13.32
CA LYS A 191 7.84 14.34 -13.75
C LYS A 191 7.11 15.07 -12.61
N LYS A 192 7.37 16.37 -12.49
CA LYS A 192 6.82 17.24 -11.42
C LYS A 192 5.30 17.19 -11.28
N GLU A 193 4.56 17.14 -12.39
CA GLU A 193 3.10 17.08 -12.34
C GLU A 193 2.62 15.80 -11.64
N GLY A 194 3.24 14.65 -11.95
CA GLY A 194 2.91 13.38 -11.30
C GLY A 194 3.29 13.38 -9.81
N MET A 195 4.39 14.03 -9.44
CA MET A 195 4.74 14.22 -8.02
C MET A 195 3.63 14.98 -7.29
N ALA A 196 3.12 16.06 -7.88
CA ALA A 196 2.03 16.84 -7.30
C ALA A 196 0.72 16.02 -7.22
N ASP A 197 0.41 15.20 -8.23
CA ASP A 197 -0.76 14.31 -8.23
C ASP A 197 -0.68 13.30 -7.07
N ALA A 198 0.49 12.66 -6.88
CA ALA A 198 0.70 11.73 -5.77
C ALA A 198 0.64 12.45 -4.40
N THR A 199 1.26 13.62 -4.27
CA THR A 199 1.20 14.45 -3.05
C THR A 199 -0.23 14.88 -2.71
N PHE A 200 -1.01 15.31 -3.71
CA PHE A 200 -2.42 15.67 -3.55
C PHE A 200 -3.26 14.48 -3.05
N ASN A 201 -3.05 13.29 -3.61
CA ASN A 201 -3.75 12.09 -3.17
C ASN A 201 -3.35 11.68 -1.73
N ILE A 202 -2.07 11.82 -1.37
CA ILE A 202 -1.61 11.60 0.01
C ILE A 202 -2.23 12.63 0.97
N ALA A 203 -2.39 13.89 0.54
CA ALA A 203 -3.05 14.93 1.32
C ALA A 203 -4.53 14.59 1.60
N ASN A 204 -5.24 14.00 0.63
CA ASN A 204 -6.60 13.49 0.82
C ASN A 204 -6.66 12.37 1.87
N ILE A 205 -5.71 11.44 1.90
CA ILE A 205 -5.64 10.41 2.95
C ILE A 205 -5.58 11.06 4.33
N TYR A 206 -4.67 12.03 4.51
CA TYR A 206 -4.55 12.74 5.78
C TYR A 206 -5.81 13.55 6.11
N PHE A 207 -6.48 14.11 5.11
CA PHE A 207 -7.76 14.80 5.27
C PHE A 207 -8.84 13.85 5.83
N TYR A 208 -9.03 12.67 5.21
CA TYR A 208 -10.01 11.68 5.67
C TYR A 208 -9.67 11.09 7.05
N GLN A 209 -8.39 11.09 7.43
CA GLN A 209 -7.95 10.74 8.78
C GLN A 209 -8.09 11.89 9.81
N ASN A 210 -8.69 13.03 9.44
CA ASN A 210 -8.82 14.25 10.25
C ASN A 210 -7.47 14.86 10.70
N LYS A 211 -6.37 14.54 10.02
CA LYS A 211 -5.02 15.08 10.28
C LYS A 211 -4.82 16.38 9.49
N PHE A 212 -5.66 17.38 9.76
CA PHE A 212 -5.79 18.60 8.95
C PHE A 212 -4.49 19.40 8.77
N ASN A 213 -3.62 19.49 9.78
CA ASN A 213 -2.35 20.22 9.66
C ASN A 213 -1.44 19.58 8.60
N LYS A 214 -1.24 18.26 8.65
CA LYS A 214 -0.42 17.54 7.66
C LYS A 214 -1.04 17.59 6.27
N SER A 215 -2.37 17.46 6.19
CA SER A 215 -3.11 17.55 4.94
C SER A 215 -2.95 18.93 4.29
N LEU A 216 -3.05 20.00 5.08
CA LEU A 216 -2.87 21.38 4.64
C LEU A 216 -1.48 21.62 4.04
N ASP A 217 -0.43 21.18 4.73
CA ASP A 217 0.96 21.33 4.27
C ASP A 217 1.16 20.65 2.91
N LEU A 218 0.63 19.44 2.73
CA LEU A 218 0.75 18.68 1.49
C LEU A 218 -0.10 19.27 0.35
N PHE A 219 -1.30 19.78 0.63
CA PHE A 219 -2.09 20.48 -0.39
C PHE A 219 -1.40 21.77 -0.85
N ILE A 220 -0.76 22.50 0.07
CA ILE A 220 0.05 23.67 -0.27
C ILE A 220 1.23 23.27 -1.17
N GLU A 221 1.94 22.19 -0.84
CA GLU A 221 3.03 21.67 -1.67
C GLU A 221 2.54 21.30 -3.08
N ALA A 222 1.47 20.52 -3.19
CA ALA A 222 0.90 20.14 -4.48
C ALA A 222 0.45 21.35 -5.30
N ARG A 223 -0.26 22.30 -4.67
CA ARG A 223 -0.67 23.57 -5.28
C ARG A 223 0.51 24.34 -5.83
N ASP A 224 1.57 24.52 -5.06
CA ASP A 224 2.74 25.31 -5.45
C ASP A 224 3.46 24.67 -6.65
N ILE A 225 3.51 23.33 -6.70
CA ILE A 225 4.02 22.62 -7.87
C ILE A 225 3.11 22.86 -9.08
N TYR A 226 1.79 22.71 -8.95
CA TYR A 226 0.85 22.96 -10.06
C TYR A 226 0.91 24.40 -10.58
N ASP A 227 1.00 25.38 -9.68
CA ASP A 227 1.15 26.80 -10.03
C ASP A 227 2.46 27.02 -10.81
N SER A 228 3.56 26.38 -10.39
CA SER A 228 4.86 26.45 -11.10
C SER A 228 4.82 25.82 -12.50
N LEU A 229 3.89 24.90 -12.73
CA LEU A 229 3.67 24.22 -14.01
C LEU A 229 2.55 24.87 -14.85
N HIS A 230 1.90 25.91 -14.33
CA HIS A 230 0.75 26.57 -14.94
C HIS A 230 -0.44 25.63 -15.20
N VAL A 231 -0.69 24.69 -14.28
CA VAL A 231 -1.84 23.76 -14.32
C VAL A 231 -2.97 24.27 -13.42
N GLU A 232 -3.64 25.34 -13.87
CA GLU A 232 -4.58 26.14 -13.04
C GLU A 232 -5.74 25.33 -12.43
N ASN A 233 -6.31 24.36 -13.16
CA ASN A 233 -7.44 23.56 -12.65
C ASN A 233 -7.03 22.68 -11.45
N LYS A 234 -5.89 21.99 -11.54
CA LYS A 234 -5.39 21.15 -10.44
C LYS A 234 -4.94 22.00 -9.25
N ALA A 235 -4.27 23.13 -9.51
CA ALA A 235 -3.98 24.11 -8.47
C ALA A 235 -5.25 24.62 -7.78
N SER A 236 -6.32 24.84 -8.55
CA SER A 236 -7.61 25.29 -8.02
C SER A 236 -8.31 24.23 -7.18
N GLN A 237 -8.23 22.95 -7.56
CA GLN A 237 -8.71 21.84 -6.72
C GLN A 237 -7.95 21.74 -5.40
N ALA A 238 -6.63 21.90 -5.42
CA ALA A 238 -5.82 21.97 -4.19
C ALA A 238 -6.23 23.16 -3.30
N ARG A 239 -6.44 24.34 -3.88
CA ARG A 239 -6.94 25.54 -3.17
C ARG A 239 -8.34 25.34 -2.60
N MET A 240 -9.22 24.61 -3.28
CA MET A 240 -10.55 24.28 -2.77
C MET A 240 -10.47 23.42 -1.50
N ASN A 241 -9.61 22.41 -1.50
CA ASN A 241 -9.36 21.58 -0.31
C ASN A 241 -8.71 22.38 0.83
N ILE A 242 -7.77 23.28 0.51
CA ILE A 242 -7.19 24.22 1.48
C ILE A 242 -8.29 25.09 2.10
N ALA A 243 -9.19 25.64 1.28
CA ALA A 243 -10.31 26.45 1.75
C ALA A 243 -11.27 25.64 2.63
N GLN A 244 -11.54 24.38 2.31
CA GLN A 244 -12.33 23.49 3.15
C GLN A 244 -11.67 23.24 4.51
N ILE A 245 -10.35 23.04 4.56
CA ILE A 245 -9.61 22.91 5.82
C ILE A 245 -9.65 24.22 6.63
N MET A 246 -9.51 25.37 5.96
CA MET A 246 -9.62 26.69 6.60
C MET A 246 -11.02 26.92 7.17
N PHE A 247 -12.08 26.56 6.44
CA PHE A 247 -13.46 26.58 6.92
C PHE A 247 -13.63 25.70 8.17
N ASN A 248 -13.17 24.45 8.13
CA ASN A 248 -13.22 23.55 9.29
C ASN A 248 -12.43 24.10 10.49
N SER A 249 -11.38 24.89 10.23
CA SER A 249 -10.57 25.58 11.24
C SER A 249 -11.15 26.93 11.68
N LYS A 250 -12.39 27.25 11.28
CA LYS A 250 -13.10 28.53 11.55
C LYS A 250 -12.39 29.78 11.02
N LYS A 251 -11.52 29.64 10.01
CA LYS A 251 -10.84 30.74 9.32
C LYS A 251 -11.62 31.17 8.07
N TYR A 252 -12.83 31.68 8.29
CA TYR A 252 -13.82 31.95 7.23
C TYR A 252 -13.34 32.97 6.19
N GLU A 253 -12.67 34.04 6.62
CA GLU A 253 -12.09 35.03 5.69
C GLU A 253 -11.01 34.43 4.78
N ASP A 254 -10.13 33.59 5.33
CA ASP A 254 -9.06 32.95 4.55
C ASP A 254 -9.65 31.97 3.54
N ALA A 255 -10.65 31.18 3.96
CA ALA A 255 -11.38 30.26 3.09
C ALA A 255 -12.05 31.01 1.92
N ARG A 256 -12.76 32.11 2.19
CA ARG A 256 -13.37 32.93 1.13
C ARG A 256 -12.33 33.48 0.15
N ARG A 257 -11.20 33.97 0.66
CA ARG A 257 -10.14 34.53 -0.20
C ARG A 257 -9.63 33.48 -1.19
N GLU A 258 -9.37 32.26 -0.74
CA GLU A 258 -8.97 31.17 -1.63
C GLU A 258 -10.08 30.80 -2.63
N LEU A 259 -11.34 30.73 -2.19
CA LEU A 259 -12.48 30.38 -3.05
C LEU A 259 -12.74 31.43 -4.15
N TYR A 260 -12.63 32.72 -3.85
CA TYR A 260 -12.83 33.77 -4.85
C TYR A 260 -11.71 33.82 -5.90
N VAL A 261 -10.50 33.37 -5.56
CA VAL A 261 -9.39 33.23 -6.52
C VAL A 261 -9.70 32.16 -7.57
N ILE A 262 -10.28 31.03 -7.15
CA ILE A 262 -10.50 29.86 -8.01
C ILE A 262 -11.85 29.83 -8.72
N LEU A 263 -12.87 30.53 -8.19
CA LEU A 263 -14.20 30.64 -8.81
C LEU A 263 -14.17 31.01 -10.30
N PRO A 264 -13.43 32.05 -10.75
CA PRO A 264 -13.40 32.38 -12.17
C PRO A 264 -12.65 31.33 -13.01
N VAL A 265 -11.78 30.51 -12.42
CA VAL A 265 -11.09 29.40 -13.11
C VAL A 265 -12.12 28.33 -13.50
N PHE A 266 -12.87 27.80 -12.52
CA PHE A 266 -13.86 26.74 -12.77
C PHE A 266 -15.03 27.22 -13.64
N LYS A 267 -15.42 28.50 -13.53
CA LYS A 267 -16.43 29.08 -14.41
C LYS A 267 -15.97 29.12 -15.89
N ARG A 268 -14.69 29.43 -16.14
CA ARG A 268 -14.12 29.47 -17.50
C ARG A 268 -13.86 28.08 -18.06
N SER A 269 -13.52 27.11 -17.21
CA SER A 269 -13.27 25.72 -17.63
C SER A 269 -14.54 24.90 -17.81
N GLU A 270 -15.72 25.48 -17.58
CA GLU A 270 -17.03 24.80 -17.58
C GLU A 270 -17.08 23.55 -16.67
N ASN A 271 -16.23 23.51 -15.64
CA ASN A 271 -16.23 22.44 -14.65
C ASN A 271 -17.33 22.71 -13.63
N ASN A 272 -18.56 22.37 -13.99
CA ASN A 272 -19.75 22.66 -13.21
C ASN A 272 -19.81 21.92 -11.87
N HIS A 273 -19.15 20.76 -11.75
CA HIS A 273 -19.06 20.04 -10.48
C HIS A 273 -18.22 20.82 -9.46
N ASP A 274 -16.97 21.16 -9.80
CA ASP A 274 -16.09 21.91 -8.92
C ASP A 274 -16.59 23.34 -8.68
N LEU A 275 -17.23 23.96 -9.68
CA LEU A 275 -17.89 25.25 -9.51
C LEU A 275 -19.04 25.17 -8.48
N GLY A 276 -19.80 24.07 -8.50
CA GLY A 276 -20.83 23.77 -7.51
C GLY A 276 -20.24 23.66 -6.11
N ASN A 277 -19.15 22.90 -5.95
CA ASN A 277 -18.42 22.75 -4.69
C ASN A 277 -17.91 24.09 -4.16
N VAL A 278 -17.29 24.93 -4.99
CA VAL A 278 -16.82 26.27 -4.59
C VAL A 278 -17.97 27.13 -4.07
N HIS A 279 -19.09 27.18 -4.78
CA HIS A 279 -20.26 27.92 -4.33
C HIS A 279 -20.88 27.34 -3.06
N PHE A 280 -20.86 26.02 -2.90
CA PHE A 280 -21.34 25.35 -1.70
C PHE A 280 -20.51 25.72 -0.47
N ILE A 281 -19.17 25.68 -0.57
CA ILE A 281 -18.28 26.08 0.53
C ILE A 281 -18.45 27.57 0.86
N LEU A 282 -18.56 28.44 -0.15
CA LEU A 282 -18.87 29.86 0.06
C LEU A 282 -20.19 30.05 0.80
N ALA A 283 -21.23 29.30 0.41
CA ALA A 283 -22.54 29.38 1.06
C ALA A 283 -22.47 28.98 2.55
N ASN A 284 -21.84 27.85 2.86
CA ASN A 284 -21.63 27.40 4.24
C ASN A 284 -20.82 28.44 5.04
N THR A 285 -19.80 29.06 4.42
CA THR A 285 -18.98 30.08 5.06
C THR A 285 -19.79 31.33 5.41
N PHE A 286 -20.68 31.77 4.52
CA PHE A 286 -21.58 32.90 4.81
C PHE A 286 -22.68 32.55 5.81
N GLU A 287 -23.16 31.30 5.83
CA GLU A 287 -24.13 30.85 6.84
C GLU A 287 -23.53 30.90 8.25
N GLU A 288 -22.31 30.41 8.43
CA GLU A 288 -21.60 30.46 9.72
C GLU A 288 -21.40 31.90 10.23
N GLU A 289 -21.27 32.86 9.32
CA GLU A 289 -21.23 34.30 9.64
C GLU A 289 -22.61 34.95 9.75
N GLN A 290 -23.68 34.17 9.64
CA GLN A 290 -25.08 34.61 9.69
C GLN A 290 -25.47 35.60 8.57
N GLN A 291 -24.72 35.59 7.46
CA GLN A 291 -25.02 36.37 6.25
C GLN A 291 -25.95 35.57 5.31
N TYR A 292 -27.19 35.39 5.76
CA TYR A 292 -28.13 34.47 5.12
C TYR A 292 -28.50 34.81 3.67
N ASP A 293 -28.52 36.09 3.30
CA ASP A 293 -28.80 36.50 1.92
C ASP A 293 -27.69 36.05 0.96
N SER A 294 -26.44 36.26 1.36
CA SER A 294 -25.24 35.80 0.63
C SER A 294 -25.16 34.29 0.58
N ALA A 295 -25.46 33.61 1.70
CA ALA A 295 -25.52 32.15 1.77
C ALA A 295 -26.58 31.60 0.81
N SER A 296 -27.79 32.16 0.82
CA SER A 296 -28.89 31.78 -0.07
C SER A 296 -28.52 31.95 -1.56
N PHE A 297 -27.90 33.08 -1.90
CA PHE A 297 -27.41 33.34 -3.26
C PHE A 297 -26.40 32.26 -3.72
N HIS A 298 -25.44 31.94 -2.86
CA HIS A 298 -24.41 30.95 -3.19
C HIS A 298 -24.95 29.52 -3.22
N TYR A 299 -25.89 29.15 -2.36
CA TYR A 299 -26.56 27.85 -2.44
C TYR A 299 -27.37 27.70 -3.74
N GLN A 300 -28.05 28.75 -4.19
CA GLN A 300 -28.75 28.72 -5.49
C GLN A 300 -27.77 28.53 -6.65
N LYS A 301 -26.60 29.17 -6.60
CA LYS A 301 -25.55 28.99 -7.60
C LYS A 301 -24.93 27.59 -7.56
N ALA A 302 -24.73 27.03 -6.38
CA ALA A 302 -24.28 25.65 -6.21
C ALA A 302 -25.27 24.66 -6.85
N GLN A 303 -26.57 24.81 -6.58
CA GLN A 303 -27.61 23.97 -7.20
C GLN A 303 -27.63 24.08 -8.73
N GLU A 304 -27.53 25.31 -9.28
CA GLU A 304 -27.50 25.52 -10.73
C GLU A 304 -26.31 24.79 -11.36
N ALA A 305 -25.14 24.87 -10.74
CA ALA A 305 -23.92 24.21 -11.19
C ALA A 305 -24.03 22.68 -11.07
N PHE A 306 -24.46 22.14 -9.93
CA PHE A 306 -24.65 20.70 -9.76
C PHE A 306 -25.69 20.10 -10.71
N ARG A 307 -26.78 20.83 -11.01
CA ARG A 307 -27.76 20.41 -12.02
C ARG A 307 -27.14 20.32 -13.42
N LYS A 308 -26.29 21.30 -13.78
CA LYS A 308 -25.55 21.29 -15.06
C LYS A 308 -24.50 20.18 -15.12
N ALA A 309 -23.93 19.81 -13.98
CA ALA A 309 -22.98 18.70 -13.86
C ALA A 309 -23.67 17.32 -13.75
N GLU A 310 -25.01 17.28 -13.68
CA GLU A 310 -25.80 16.09 -13.34
C GLU A 310 -25.41 15.42 -12.01
N ASP A 311 -24.74 16.17 -11.12
CA ASP A 311 -24.28 15.69 -9.82
C ASP A 311 -25.43 15.70 -8.81
N LYS A 312 -26.08 14.54 -8.68
CA LYS A 312 -27.16 14.33 -7.71
C LYS A 312 -26.68 14.41 -6.27
N ASN A 313 -25.43 14.00 -6.02
CA ASN A 313 -24.89 13.96 -4.68
C ASN A 313 -24.66 15.39 -4.15
N GLY A 314 -23.92 16.21 -4.91
CA GLY A 314 -23.68 17.62 -4.62
C GLY A 314 -24.98 18.43 -4.54
N LEU A 315 -25.92 18.18 -5.47
CA LEU A 315 -27.24 18.81 -5.43
C LEU A 315 -28.01 18.48 -4.15
N GLY A 316 -28.01 17.22 -3.71
CA GLY A 316 -28.62 16.79 -2.46
C GLY A 316 -28.00 17.48 -1.24
N SER A 317 -26.67 17.59 -1.19
CA SER A 317 -25.97 18.28 -0.10
C SER A 317 -26.29 19.78 -0.03
N ALA A 318 -26.36 20.46 -1.17
CA ALA A 318 -26.72 21.88 -1.24
C ALA A 318 -28.17 22.12 -0.79
N LEU A 319 -29.12 21.30 -1.24
CA LEU A 319 -30.52 21.39 -0.84
C LEU A 319 -30.69 21.10 0.66
N SER A 320 -29.99 20.10 1.19
CA SER A 320 -30.05 19.78 2.62
C SER A 320 -29.52 20.93 3.48
N SER A 321 -28.42 21.55 3.07
CA SER A 321 -27.81 22.65 3.83
C SER A 321 -28.72 23.90 3.79
N MET A 322 -29.38 24.17 2.66
CA MET A 322 -30.45 25.18 2.62
C MET A 322 -31.61 24.87 3.57
N GLY A 323 -32.00 23.59 3.68
CA GLY A 323 -33.01 23.16 4.64
C GLY A 323 -32.62 23.51 6.08
N ILE A 324 -31.37 23.24 6.46
CA ILE A 324 -30.80 23.59 7.79
C ILE A 324 -30.82 25.11 8.00
N MET A 325 -30.33 25.88 7.03
CA MET A 325 -30.34 27.34 7.07
C MET A 325 -31.76 27.90 7.27
N LEU A 326 -32.77 27.34 6.58
CA LEU A 326 -34.17 27.74 6.75
C LEU A 326 -34.74 27.36 8.12
N LEU A 327 -34.31 26.24 8.72
CA LEU A 327 -34.63 25.92 10.11
C LEU A 327 -34.03 26.96 11.05
N HIS A 328 -32.78 27.40 10.85
CA HIS A 328 -32.18 28.47 11.66
C HIS A 328 -32.97 29.79 11.58
N GLN A 329 -33.58 30.09 10.43
CA GLN A 329 -34.49 31.23 10.25
C GLN A 329 -35.92 31.02 10.80
N GLY A 330 -36.23 29.83 11.32
CA GLY A 330 -37.57 29.48 11.81
C GLY A 330 -38.59 29.10 10.70
N LYS A 331 -38.17 29.08 9.43
CA LYS A 331 -39.02 28.74 8.26
C LYS A 331 -39.14 27.24 8.07
N THR A 332 -39.78 26.60 9.06
CA THR A 332 -39.79 25.13 9.19
C THR A 332 -40.51 24.41 8.04
N ASP A 333 -41.60 24.98 7.52
CA ASP A 333 -42.35 24.35 6.41
C ASP A 333 -41.56 24.35 5.09
N GLU A 334 -40.85 25.45 4.80
CA GLU A 334 -39.99 25.54 3.62
C GLU A 334 -38.80 24.58 3.74
N ALA A 335 -38.19 24.48 4.93
CA ALA A 335 -37.08 23.55 5.18
C ALA A 335 -37.46 22.08 4.86
N ILE A 336 -38.65 21.63 5.25
CA ILE A 336 -39.14 20.27 4.97
C ILE A 336 -39.21 20.00 3.46
N VAL A 337 -39.61 20.98 2.65
CA VAL A 337 -39.65 20.85 1.18
C VAL A 337 -38.24 20.61 0.63
N PHE A 338 -37.26 21.41 1.07
CA PHE A 338 -35.86 21.26 0.67
C PHE A 338 -35.27 19.92 1.10
N PHE A 339 -35.54 19.47 2.33
CA PHE A 339 -35.08 18.16 2.79
C PHE A 339 -35.67 17.00 1.99
N LYS A 340 -36.95 17.05 1.61
CA LYS A 340 -37.57 16.00 0.79
C LYS A 340 -36.96 15.93 -0.62
N ASP A 341 -36.68 17.07 -1.23
CA ASP A 341 -35.99 17.11 -2.53
C ASP A 341 -34.53 16.64 -2.40
N ALA A 342 -33.83 17.05 -1.33
CA ALA A 342 -32.50 16.56 -1.02
C ALA A 342 -32.49 15.03 -0.89
N LEU A 343 -33.45 14.45 -0.17
CA LEU A 343 -33.54 13.01 0.07
C LEU A 343 -33.72 12.25 -1.25
N LYS A 344 -34.59 12.74 -2.13
CA LYS A 344 -34.80 12.16 -3.47
C LYS A 344 -33.49 12.11 -4.28
N ASN A 345 -32.70 13.18 -4.24
CA ASN A 345 -31.44 13.24 -4.96
C ASN A 345 -30.37 12.32 -4.31
N LYS A 346 -30.29 12.25 -2.98
CA LYS A 346 -29.38 11.33 -2.29
C LYS A 346 -29.73 9.85 -2.51
N ILE A 347 -31.03 9.51 -2.57
CA ILE A 347 -31.48 8.17 -2.97
C ILE A 347 -31.01 7.81 -4.38
N GLN A 348 -31.15 8.74 -5.33
CA GLN A 348 -30.65 8.54 -6.70
C GLN A 348 -29.12 8.42 -6.75
N ALA A 349 -28.41 9.11 -5.86
CA ALA A 349 -26.95 9.05 -5.73
C ALA A 349 -26.45 7.83 -4.93
N GLN A 350 -27.34 7.00 -4.38
CA GLN A 350 -27.00 5.85 -3.53
C GLN A 350 -26.09 6.22 -2.32
N ASP A 351 -26.33 7.38 -1.71
CA ASP A 351 -25.53 7.89 -0.57
C ASP A 351 -26.28 7.70 0.78
N PRO A 352 -26.13 6.56 1.47
CA PRO A 352 -26.82 6.29 2.73
C PRO A 352 -26.42 7.23 3.88
N GLU A 353 -25.19 7.74 3.91
CA GLU A 353 -24.76 8.68 4.95
C GLU A 353 -25.44 10.04 4.76
N GLY A 354 -25.50 10.54 3.52
CA GLY A 354 -26.26 11.73 3.17
C GLY A 354 -27.76 11.58 3.44
N MET A 355 -28.34 10.39 3.21
CA MET A 355 -29.73 10.10 3.59
C MET A 355 -29.91 10.22 5.11
N GLY A 356 -29.01 9.65 5.91
CA GLY A 356 -29.03 9.78 7.37
C GLY A 356 -29.01 11.23 7.86
N ALA A 357 -28.14 12.07 7.27
CA ALA A 357 -28.06 13.49 7.59
C ALA A 357 -29.35 14.26 7.24
N ILE A 358 -30.01 13.93 6.13
CA ILE A 358 -31.27 14.56 5.75
C ILE A 358 -32.41 14.12 6.68
N HIS A 359 -32.44 12.84 7.05
CA HIS A 359 -33.39 12.30 8.02
C HIS A 359 -33.25 12.96 9.40
N ASN A 360 -32.03 13.32 9.82
CA ASN A 360 -31.79 14.18 11.00
C ASN A 360 -32.47 15.55 10.85
N GLY A 361 -32.26 16.23 9.72
CA GLY A 361 -32.86 17.53 9.44
C GLY A 361 -34.40 17.49 9.42
N LEU A 362 -34.98 16.44 8.81
CA LEU A 362 -36.43 16.20 8.83
C LEU A 362 -36.94 15.94 10.25
N SER A 363 -36.21 15.13 11.03
CA SER A 363 -36.54 14.85 12.42
C SER A 363 -36.61 16.14 13.25
N GLU A 364 -35.61 17.01 13.14
CA GLU A 364 -35.60 18.32 13.80
C GLU A 364 -36.76 19.21 13.34
N ALA A 365 -37.02 19.27 12.04
CA ALA A 365 -38.10 20.08 11.49
C ALA A 365 -39.47 19.65 12.07
N TYR A 366 -39.74 18.34 12.13
CA TYR A 366 -40.98 17.82 12.69
C TYR A 366 -41.06 17.96 14.22
N GLN A 367 -39.93 17.90 14.92
CA GLN A 367 -39.85 18.21 16.36
C GLN A 367 -40.27 19.66 16.65
N ARG A 368 -39.77 20.64 15.86
CA ARG A 368 -40.16 22.05 15.99
C ARG A 368 -41.66 22.27 15.73
N LYS A 369 -42.28 21.44 14.90
CA LYS A 369 -43.74 21.40 14.70
C LYS A 369 -44.52 20.63 15.77
N LYS A 370 -43.84 20.10 16.79
CA LYS A 370 -44.40 19.24 17.86
C LYS A 370 -45.05 17.96 17.33
N GLN A 371 -44.60 17.48 16.17
CA GLN A 371 -45.03 16.21 15.58
C GLN A 371 -44.05 15.10 15.96
N PHE A 372 -44.00 14.76 17.25
CA PHE A 372 -42.95 13.91 17.83
C PHE A 372 -42.89 12.50 17.23
N ASP A 373 -44.03 11.90 16.86
CA ASP A 373 -44.06 10.57 16.23
C ASP A 373 -43.37 10.56 14.86
N LEU A 374 -43.61 11.60 14.06
CA LEU A 374 -43.01 11.75 12.74
C LEU A 374 -41.53 12.13 12.86
N ALA A 375 -41.17 12.93 13.86
CA ALA A 375 -39.79 13.25 14.19
C ALA A 375 -39.00 11.99 14.58
N LEU A 376 -39.58 11.12 15.41
CA LEU A 376 -38.94 9.86 15.82
C LEU A 376 -38.83 8.88 14.65
N TYR A 377 -39.86 8.78 13.80
CA TYR A 377 -39.81 7.97 12.57
C TYR A 377 -38.61 8.37 11.70
N HIS A 378 -38.46 9.66 11.39
CA HIS A 378 -37.32 10.12 10.58
C HIS A 378 -35.98 9.89 11.26
N CYS A 379 -35.90 10.03 12.60
CA CYS A 379 -34.68 9.72 13.35
C CYS A 379 -34.28 8.23 13.23
N LEU A 380 -35.25 7.32 13.38
CA LEU A 380 -35.02 5.87 13.29
C LEU A 380 -34.65 5.41 11.87
N GLU A 381 -35.30 5.96 10.85
CA GLU A 381 -34.90 5.73 9.46
C GLU A 381 -33.46 6.18 9.21
N GLY A 382 -33.09 7.37 9.72
CA GLY A 382 -31.72 7.89 9.66
C GLY A 382 -30.70 6.97 10.34
N ILE A 383 -31.03 6.43 11.52
CA ILE A 383 -30.22 5.41 12.21
C ILE A 383 -30.07 4.18 11.30
N GLY A 384 -31.16 3.68 10.71
CA GLY A 384 -31.12 2.50 9.84
C GLY A 384 -30.23 2.66 8.60
N TYR A 385 -30.12 3.88 8.05
CA TYR A 385 -29.16 4.16 6.97
C TYR A 385 -27.72 4.24 7.48
N LEU A 386 -27.46 4.91 8.61
CA LEU A 386 -26.12 5.08 9.17
C LEU A 386 -25.55 3.81 9.82
N GLU A 387 -26.40 2.90 10.30
CA GLU A 387 -25.96 1.60 10.82
C GLU A 387 -25.35 0.73 9.73
N LYS A 388 -25.83 0.87 8.48
CA LYS A 388 -25.28 0.17 7.31
C LYS A 388 -23.92 0.70 6.89
N THR A 389 -23.57 1.94 7.23
CA THR A 389 -22.30 2.58 6.83
C THR A 389 -21.23 2.50 7.91
N GLY A 390 -21.59 2.23 9.16
CA GLY A 390 -20.65 2.21 10.28
C GLY A 390 -20.20 3.62 10.74
N ALA A 391 -20.89 4.68 10.31
CA ALA A 391 -20.58 6.07 10.65
C ALA A 391 -20.89 6.39 12.14
N LYS A 392 -19.94 6.07 13.03
CA LYS A 392 -20.10 6.16 14.50
C LYS A 392 -20.50 7.55 15.00
N GLY A 393 -19.94 8.61 14.41
CA GLY A 393 -20.24 10.00 14.78
C GLY A 393 -21.70 10.39 14.48
N GLY A 394 -22.16 10.12 13.26
CA GLY A 394 -23.55 10.34 12.86
C GLY A 394 -24.54 9.49 13.67
N LEU A 395 -24.20 8.22 13.92
CA LEU A 395 -24.99 7.32 14.77
C LEU A 395 -25.12 7.84 16.20
N SER A 396 -24.02 8.32 16.79
CA SER A 396 -24.02 8.87 18.13
C SER A 396 -24.96 10.08 18.25
N GLN A 397 -24.96 10.99 17.27
CA GLN A 397 -25.88 12.14 17.25
C GLN A 397 -27.34 11.72 17.08
N MET A 398 -27.61 10.75 16.20
CA MET A 398 -28.97 10.21 16.01
C MET A 398 -29.52 9.51 17.24
N TYR A 399 -28.70 8.73 17.95
CA TYR A 399 -29.14 8.13 19.20
C TYR A 399 -29.43 9.18 20.28
N LEU A 400 -28.65 10.27 20.36
CA LEU A 400 -28.97 11.36 21.27
C LEU A 400 -30.32 12.02 20.92
N ARG A 401 -30.56 12.33 19.63
CA ARG A 401 -31.84 12.91 19.21
C ARG A 401 -33.02 11.97 19.44
N ALA A 402 -32.86 10.67 19.18
CA ALA A 402 -33.90 9.68 19.48
C ALA A 402 -34.21 9.61 20.99
N ALA A 403 -33.20 9.81 21.85
CA ALA A 403 -33.40 9.90 23.29
C ALA A 403 -34.23 11.14 23.68
N ASP A 404 -33.86 12.30 23.16
CA ASP A 404 -34.56 13.57 23.42
C ASP A 404 -36.03 13.49 22.99
N LEU A 405 -36.30 12.97 21.79
CA LEU A 405 -37.66 12.77 21.28
C LEU A 405 -38.47 11.77 22.11
N SER A 406 -37.84 10.69 22.57
CA SER A 406 -38.49 9.69 23.43
C SER A 406 -38.81 10.26 24.82
N GLN A 407 -37.96 11.17 25.33
CA GLN A 407 -38.21 11.89 26.57
C GLN A 407 -39.39 12.87 26.42
N GLU A 408 -39.47 13.60 25.31
CA GLU A 408 -40.58 14.52 25.01
C GLU A 408 -41.93 13.79 24.87
N GLN A 409 -41.91 12.53 24.41
CA GLN A 409 -43.09 11.63 24.38
C GLN A 409 -43.43 11.00 25.75
N GLY A 410 -42.61 11.21 26.79
CA GLY A 410 -42.79 10.60 28.12
C GLY A 410 -42.34 9.14 28.23
N ASN A 411 -41.63 8.60 27.22
CA ASN A 411 -41.14 7.22 27.19
C ASN A 411 -39.68 7.13 27.67
N PHE A 412 -39.49 7.25 28.99
CA PHE A 412 -38.17 7.28 29.63
C PHE A 412 -37.36 5.98 29.45
N ALA A 413 -38.01 4.83 29.26
CA ALA A 413 -37.33 3.55 29.04
C ALA A 413 -36.59 3.53 27.70
N ASN A 414 -37.22 4.02 26.63
CA ASN A 414 -36.59 4.13 25.31
C ASN A 414 -35.50 5.21 25.30
N ALA A 415 -35.75 6.35 25.95
CA ALA A 415 -34.76 7.43 26.08
C ALA A 415 -33.45 6.94 26.73
N TYR A 416 -33.57 6.19 27.83
CA TYR A 416 -32.43 5.56 28.50
C TYR A 416 -31.69 4.57 27.59
N GLY A 417 -32.42 3.75 26.82
CA GLY A 417 -31.84 2.83 25.85
C GLY A 417 -30.99 3.52 24.79
N TYR A 418 -31.46 4.64 24.25
CA TYR A 418 -30.73 5.41 23.23
C TYR A 418 -29.52 6.17 23.79
N ILE A 419 -29.61 6.74 25.01
CA ILE A 419 -28.45 7.38 25.67
C ILE A 419 -27.31 6.38 25.90
N ARG A 420 -27.62 5.14 26.31
CA ARG A 420 -26.59 4.10 26.46
C ARG A 420 -25.88 3.79 25.14
N LYS A 421 -26.63 3.77 24.03
CA LYS A 421 -26.06 3.57 22.69
C LYS A 421 -25.18 4.75 22.26
N HIS A 422 -25.62 5.99 22.51
CA HIS A 422 -24.82 7.21 22.28
C HIS A 422 -23.47 7.15 23.02
N LEU A 423 -23.49 6.80 24.32
CA LEU A 423 -22.30 6.71 25.15
C LEU A 423 -21.32 5.60 24.70
N SER A 424 -21.84 4.44 24.30
CA SER A 424 -21.01 3.34 23.78
C SER A 424 -20.23 3.67 22.50
N LEU A 425 -20.63 4.74 21.80
CA LEU A 425 -19.98 5.19 20.56
C LEU A 425 -18.97 6.33 20.78
N ARG A 426 -18.87 6.88 22.01
CA ARG A 426 -18.14 8.13 22.32
C ARG A 426 -16.82 7.94 23.08
N ASP A 427 -16.35 6.71 23.28
CA ASP A 427 -15.13 6.45 24.08
C ASP A 427 -13.83 6.79 23.31
N SER A 428 -13.49 8.09 23.22
CA SER A 428 -12.13 8.65 23.18
C SER A 428 -12.15 10.20 23.16
N LEU A 429 -11.45 10.82 24.12
CA LEU A 429 -10.98 12.23 24.23
C LEU A 429 -11.95 13.34 24.71
N GLU A 430 -11.64 13.91 25.87
CA GLU A 430 -11.23 15.33 26.01
C GLU A 430 -10.55 15.58 27.38
N SER A 431 -9.34 16.16 27.35
CA SER A 431 -8.49 16.45 28.52
C SER A 431 -8.61 17.89 28.98
N GLU A 432 -8.38 18.10 30.28
CA GLU A 432 -8.48 19.35 31.04
C GLU A 432 -7.52 20.49 30.60
N GLU A 433 -6.62 20.23 29.65
CA GLU A 433 -5.54 21.15 29.19
C GLU A 433 -6.03 22.33 28.35
N ASP A 434 -7.13 22.19 27.61
CA ASP A 434 -7.64 23.24 26.71
C ASP A 434 -8.31 24.41 27.45
N ARG A 435 -8.74 24.21 28.70
CA ARG A 435 -9.32 25.29 29.53
C ARG A 435 -8.27 26.31 30.01
N ASN A 436 -6.99 25.94 30.06
CA ASN A 436 -5.94 26.78 30.62
C ASN A 436 -5.23 27.69 29.59
N ALA A 437 -5.43 27.48 28.29
CA ALA A 437 -4.84 28.31 27.24
C ALA A 437 -5.58 29.64 27.03
N LEU A 438 -6.87 29.72 27.39
CA LEU A 438 -7.69 30.92 27.21
C LEU A 438 -7.45 32.02 28.25
N ALA A 439 -7.01 31.67 29.47
CA ALA A 439 -6.76 32.61 30.56
C ALA A 439 -5.44 33.42 30.42
N LYS A 440 -4.57 33.02 29.49
CA LYS A 440 -3.22 33.60 29.34
C LYS A 440 -3.15 34.75 28.32
N LEU A 441 -4.19 34.93 27.51
CA LEU A 441 -4.26 35.94 26.45
C LEU A 441 -4.90 37.26 26.91
N GLU A 442 -5.74 37.25 27.96
CA GLU A 442 -6.32 38.46 28.56
C GLU A 442 -5.30 39.31 29.34
N ALA A 443 -4.18 38.73 29.77
CA ALA A 443 -3.16 39.42 30.56
C ALA A 443 -2.18 40.28 29.73
N GLN A 444 -2.17 40.15 28.40
CA GLN A 444 -1.19 40.82 27.52
C GLN A 444 -1.72 42.07 26.81
N TYR A 445 -3.00 42.40 26.98
CA TYR A 445 -3.63 43.54 26.29
C TYR A 445 -3.54 44.88 27.05
N ASN A 446 -3.33 44.85 28.38
CA ASN A 446 -3.40 46.06 29.23
C ASN A 446 -2.03 46.68 29.60
N THR A 447 -1.03 46.68 28.70
CA THR A 447 0.24 47.37 28.99
C THR A 447 0.90 47.96 27.74
N LYS A 448 0.18 48.82 26.99
CA LYS A 448 0.82 49.60 25.91
C LYS A 448 0.09 50.88 25.51
N GLU A 449 -0.41 51.65 26.48
CA GLU A 449 -1.06 52.94 26.19
C GLU A 449 -0.71 54.08 27.16
N GLU A 450 0.58 54.23 27.52
CA GLU A 450 1.06 55.49 28.13
C GLU A 450 2.58 55.67 27.99
N LYS A 451 3.04 56.29 26.87
CA LYS A 451 4.38 56.93 26.77
C LYS A 451 4.44 57.92 25.58
N ASN A 452 3.79 59.06 25.82
CA ASN A 452 4.12 60.43 25.42
C ASN A 452 4.31 60.85 23.95
N LYS A 453 3.46 61.84 23.61
CA LYS A 453 3.58 62.85 22.56
C LYS A 453 4.79 63.79 22.77
N ASN A 454 5.33 64.22 21.63
CA ASN A 454 6.01 65.48 21.28
C ASN A 454 7.51 65.67 21.57
N GLU A 455 8.33 65.57 20.51
CA GLU A 455 9.44 66.49 20.24
C GLU A 455 9.72 66.58 18.72
N LEU A 456 8.76 67.17 18.01
CA LEU A 456 8.94 67.73 16.67
C LEU A 456 9.52 69.15 16.83
N LEU A 457 10.34 69.61 15.87
CA LEU A 457 10.73 71.02 15.61
C LEU A 457 12.18 71.46 15.93
N ARG A 458 13.24 70.77 15.46
CA ARG A 458 14.60 71.36 15.58
C ARG A 458 15.64 71.18 14.47
N GLN A 459 15.41 70.55 13.33
CA GLN A 459 16.49 70.41 12.33
C GLN A 459 16.09 70.73 10.89
N GLN A 460 15.36 71.85 10.72
CA GLN A 460 15.03 72.45 9.43
C GLN A 460 16.04 73.51 8.91
N ASN A 461 17.24 73.67 9.50
CA ASN A 461 18.13 74.84 9.21
C ASN A 461 19.53 74.55 8.61
N LEU A 462 19.73 73.53 7.76
CA LEU A 462 21.05 73.24 7.14
C LEU A 462 21.00 73.02 5.61
N ALA A 463 20.44 73.98 4.87
CA ALA A 463 20.27 73.81 3.41
C ALA A 463 20.57 75.03 2.55
N LYS A 464 21.41 75.99 2.98
CA LYS A 464 21.63 77.20 2.15
C LYS A 464 23.05 77.63 1.79
N ASP A 465 24.12 76.96 2.25
CA ASP A 465 25.47 77.56 2.17
C ASP A 465 26.55 76.85 1.32
N ALA A 466 26.27 75.85 0.47
CA ALA A 466 27.37 75.17 -0.26
C ALA A 466 27.15 74.96 -1.77
N GLU A 467 26.20 75.69 -2.37
CA GLU A 467 25.87 75.56 -3.80
C GLU A 467 26.93 76.18 -4.74
N ILE A 468 27.93 76.91 -4.22
CA ILE A 468 28.85 77.72 -5.04
C ILE A 468 30.24 77.05 -5.31
N LYS A 469 30.59 75.94 -4.65
CA LYS A 469 31.87 75.21 -4.90
C LYS A 469 31.82 74.18 -6.04
N LEU A 470 30.64 73.93 -6.60
CA LEU A 470 30.35 72.75 -7.42
C LEU A 470 30.76 72.83 -8.90
N LYS A 471 30.98 74.03 -9.46
CA LYS A 471 31.14 74.19 -10.92
C LYS A 471 32.54 73.95 -11.48
N ASP A 472 33.61 74.24 -10.73
CA ASP A 472 34.98 74.09 -11.25
C ASP A 472 35.54 72.66 -11.11
N GLU A 473 34.96 71.81 -10.25
CA GLU A 473 35.28 70.38 -10.18
C GLU A 473 34.66 69.56 -11.33
N GLU A 474 33.63 70.07 -12.01
CA GLU A 474 32.89 69.31 -13.03
C GLU A 474 33.70 69.01 -14.29
N GLU A 475 34.63 69.89 -14.67
CA GLU A 475 35.36 69.76 -15.95
C GLU A 475 36.52 68.76 -15.86
N HIS A 476 37.29 68.75 -14.75
CA HIS A 476 38.36 67.78 -14.54
C HIS A 476 37.82 66.34 -14.33
N LYS A 477 36.61 66.23 -13.75
CA LYS A 477 35.87 64.98 -13.66
C LYS A 477 35.55 64.41 -15.05
N LYS A 478 35.21 65.22 -16.06
CA LYS A 478 34.78 64.73 -17.39
C LYS A 478 35.87 63.96 -18.17
N ASN A 479 37.14 64.38 -18.13
CA ASN A 479 38.22 63.69 -18.87
C ASN A 479 38.69 62.41 -18.17
N ILE A 480 38.73 62.40 -16.83
CA ILE A 480 38.98 61.18 -16.05
C ILE A 480 37.84 60.18 -16.24
N LEU A 481 36.59 60.67 -16.31
CA LEU A 481 35.40 59.87 -16.66
C LEU A 481 35.52 59.24 -18.06
N LEU A 482 36.02 59.97 -19.05
CA LEU A 482 36.11 59.48 -20.44
C LEU A 482 37.14 58.35 -20.60
N TYR A 483 38.37 58.52 -20.11
CA TYR A 483 39.39 57.46 -20.19
C TYR A 483 39.05 56.28 -19.29
N GLY A 484 38.51 56.54 -18.09
CA GLY A 484 37.95 55.51 -17.22
C GLY A 484 36.88 54.69 -17.94
N ALA A 485 35.96 55.34 -18.66
CA ALA A 485 34.92 54.67 -19.44
C ALA A 485 35.50 53.77 -20.54
N LEU A 486 36.54 54.17 -21.26
CA LEU A 486 37.18 53.36 -22.29
C LEU A 486 37.85 52.10 -21.71
N THR A 487 38.57 52.21 -20.60
CA THR A 487 39.12 51.04 -19.89
C THR A 487 38.03 50.11 -19.35
N ILE A 488 36.92 50.66 -18.85
CA ILE A 488 35.76 49.89 -18.40
C ILE A 488 35.16 49.12 -19.59
N VAL A 489 35.03 49.74 -20.76
CA VAL A 489 34.53 49.07 -21.97
C VAL A 489 35.45 47.94 -22.41
N LEU A 490 36.77 48.13 -22.37
CA LEU A 490 37.74 47.06 -22.71
C LEU A 490 37.67 45.89 -21.73
N LEU A 491 37.65 46.19 -20.42
CA LEU A 491 37.46 45.17 -19.38
C LEU A 491 36.12 44.45 -19.53
N PHE A 492 35.07 45.17 -19.93
CA PHE A 492 33.76 44.60 -20.21
C PHE A 492 33.80 43.62 -21.39
N VAL A 493 34.51 43.93 -22.47
CA VAL A 493 34.66 43.01 -23.63
C VAL A 493 35.45 41.75 -23.26
N VAL A 494 36.53 41.88 -22.50
CA VAL A 494 37.32 40.73 -22.02
C VAL A 494 36.48 39.86 -21.07
N LEU A 495 35.79 40.49 -20.11
CA LEU A 495 34.87 39.80 -19.19
C LEU A 495 33.76 39.08 -19.96
N LEU A 496 33.17 39.73 -20.98
CA LEU A 496 32.14 39.14 -21.84
C LEU A 496 32.67 37.90 -22.57
N SER A 497 33.90 37.95 -23.07
CA SER A 497 34.54 36.80 -23.74
C SER A 497 34.75 35.60 -22.81
N ILE A 498 35.14 35.85 -21.55
CA ILE A 498 35.31 34.83 -20.51
C ILE A 498 33.95 34.24 -20.13
N ILE A 499 32.93 35.08 -19.94
CA ILE A 499 31.55 34.65 -19.65
C ILE A 499 31.01 33.77 -20.78
N ILE A 500 31.22 34.14 -22.05
CA ILE A 500 30.76 33.35 -23.20
C ILE A 500 31.45 31.98 -23.24
N ARG A 501 32.77 31.92 -23.01
CA ARG A 501 33.51 30.65 -22.96
C ARG A 501 33.07 29.77 -21.78
N ALA A 502 32.92 30.35 -20.59
CA ALA A 502 32.44 29.66 -19.40
C ALA A 502 31.01 29.13 -19.60
N ASN A 503 30.11 29.92 -20.21
CA ASN A 503 28.76 29.50 -20.53
C ASN A 503 28.72 28.35 -21.55
N ARG A 504 29.60 28.37 -22.56
CA ARG A 504 29.72 27.25 -23.52
C ARG A 504 30.20 25.96 -22.84
N GLN A 505 31.17 26.04 -21.94
CA GLN A 505 31.64 24.88 -21.17
C GLN A 505 30.56 24.37 -20.21
N ARG A 506 29.88 25.26 -19.48
CA ARG A 506 28.72 24.92 -18.63
C ARG A 506 27.63 24.20 -19.43
N LYS A 507 27.31 24.66 -20.64
CA LYS A 507 26.32 24.01 -21.49
C LYS A 507 26.70 22.56 -21.83
N ARG A 508 27.95 22.30 -22.24
CA ARG A 508 28.44 20.94 -22.52
C ARG A 508 28.46 20.05 -21.26
N ALA A 509 28.89 20.61 -20.13
CA ALA A 509 28.86 19.88 -18.85
C ALA A 509 27.43 19.53 -18.45
N ASN A 510 26.48 20.45 -18.62
CA ASN A 510 25.05 20.22 -18.36
C ASN A 510 24.45 19.17 -19.29
N GLU A 511 24.84 19.13 -20.58
CA GLU A 511 24.41 18.08 -21.52
C GLU A 511 24.91 16.70 -21.10
N ILE A 512 26.18 16.58 -20.68
CA ILE A 512 26.74 15.31 -20.17
C ILE A 512 26.08 14.90 -18.84
N LEU A 513 25.86 15.86 -17.94
CA LEU A 513 25.15 15.62 -16.68
C LEU A 513 23.71 15.19 -16.91
N ALA A 514 23.01 15.74 -17.91
CA ALA A 514 21.65 15.32 -18.26
C ALA A 514 21.62 13.85 -18.70
N ILE A 515 22.56 13.44 -19.57
CA ILE A 515 22.67 12.03 -20.01
C ILE A 515 22.98 11.09 -18.83
N ARG A 516 23.93 11.48 -17.96
CA ARG A 516 24.24 10.69 -16.75
C ARG A 516 23.07 10.62 -15.78
N ASN A 517 22.32 11.71 -15.62
CA ASN A 517 21.13 11.73 -14.78
C ASN A 517 20.06 10.79 -15.36
N GLU A 518 19.80 10.81 -16.67
CA GLU A 518 18.89 9.85 -17.31
C GLU A 518 19.31 8.40 -17.07
N GLU A 519 20.62 8.11 -17.11
CA GLU A 519 21.14 6.78 -16.82
C GLU A 519 20.96 6.38 -15.35
N ILE A 520 21.27 7.27 -14.41
CA ILE A 520 21.05 7.05 -12.96
C ILE A 520 19.57 6.83 -12.67
N ILE A 521 18.69 7.64 -13.27
CA ILE A 521 17.23 7.50 -13.18
C ILE A 521 16.82 6.12 -13.65
N ARG A 522 17.30 5.69 -14.82
CA ARG A 522 17.00 4.36 -15.35
C ARG A 522 17.51 3.25 -14.43
N GLN A 523 18.71 3.38 -13.87
CA GLN A 523 19.27 2.39 -12.93
C GLN A 523 18.43 2.30 -11.65
N ASN A 524 18.14 3.44 -11.03
CA ASN A 524 17.33 3.51 -9.81
C ASN A 524 15.90 2.99 -10.03
N THR A 525 15.30 3.24 -11.20
CA THR A 525 13.98 2.70 -11.53
C THR A 525 14.05 1.17 -11.58
N ASN A 526 15.06 0.63 -12.28
CA ASN A 526 15.21 -0.83 -12.35
C ASN A 526 15.44 -1.43 -10.97
N ILE A 527 16.20 -0.77 -10.09
CA ILE A 527 16.41 -1.21 -8.70
C ILE A 527 15.08 -1.24 -7.94
N LEU A 528 14.27 -0.17 -8.03
CA LEU A 528 12.99 -0.11 -7.35
C LEU A 528 12.03 -1.20 -7.83
N LEU A 529 11.95 -1.41 -9.15
CA LEU A 529 11.13 -2.48 -9.74
C LEU A 529 11.63 -3.88 -9.39
N GLN A 530 12.95 -4.09 -9.37
CA GLN A 530 13.53 -5.36 -8.96
C GLN A 530 13.23 -5.67 -7.50
N LYS A 531 13.27 -4.65 -6.63
CA LYS A 531 12.90 -4.80 -5.22
C LYS A 531 11.46 -5.29 -5.07
N ASP A 532 10.50 -4.69 -5.77
CA ASP A 532 9.09 -5.10 -5.71
C ASP A 532 8.90 -6.56 -6.17
N ILE A 533 9.56 -6.96 -7.27
CA ILE A 533 9.51 -8.34 -7.77
C ILE A 533 10.14 -9.32 -6.76
N ILE A 534 11.24 -8.93 -6.12
CA ILE A 534 11.92 -9.76 -5.10
C ILE A 534 11.00 -9.95 -3.88
N GLU A 535 10.32 -8.90 -3.42
CA GLU A 535 9.39 -9.00 -2.28
C GLU A 535 8.22 -9.96 -2.58
N GLU A 536 7.61 -9.87 -3.77
CA GLU A 536 6.54 -10.80 -4.19
C GLU A 536 7.06 -12.24 -4.29
N LYS A 537 8.22 -12.44 -4.92
CA LYS A 537 8.85 -13.76 -5.05
C LYS A 537 9.24 -14.36 -3.71
N GLN A 538 9.73 -13.55 -2.78
CA GLN A 538 10.07 -14.00 -1.43
C GLN A 538 8.84 -14.54 -0.70
N LYS A 539 7.69 -13.88 -0.85
CA LYS A 539 6.43 -14.33 -0.26
C LYS A 539 5.99 -15.67 -0.86
N GLU A 540 5.98 -15.81 -2.19
CA GLU A 540 5.62 -17.07 -2.87
C GLU A 540 6.54 -18.24 -2.47
N ILE A 541 7.85 -18.00 -2.38
CA ILE A 541 8.83 -19.00 -1.94
C ILE A 541 8.54 -19.42 -0.49
N THR A 542 8.30 -18.46 0.40
CA THR A 542 8.02 -18.72 1.81
C THR A 542 6.75 -19.57 1.98
N ASP A 543 5.68 -19.26 1.24
CA ASP A 543 4.43 -20.04 1.27
C ASP A 543 4.65 -21.48 0.76
N SER A 544 5.46 -21.64 -0.28
CA SER A 544 5.79 -22.96 -0.86
C SER A 544 6.60 -23.82 0.12
N ILE A 545 7.56 -23.22 0.82
CA ILE A 545 8.37 -23.94 1.83
C ILE A 545 7.50 -24.32 3.04
N ASN A 546 6.58 -23.46 3.47
CA ASN A 546 5.61 -23.80 4.52
C ASN A 546 4.69 -24.96 4.13
N TYR A 547 4.32 -25.06 2.85
CA TYR A 547 3.59 -26.22 2.34
C TYR A 547 4.45 -27.50 2.38
N ALA A 548 5.71 -27.42 1.95
CA ALA A 548 6.65 -28.55 2.03
C ALA A 548 6.85 -29.03 3.48
N LYS A 549 6.93 -28.10 4.45
CA LYS A 549 6.96 -28.42 5.88
C LYS A 549 5.77 -29.28 6.31
N ARG A 550 4.56 -28.95 5.87
CA ARG A 550 3.36 -29.74 6.20
C ARG A 550 3.46 -31.18 5.68
N ILE A 551 3.97 -31.35 4.46
CA ILE A 551 4.19 -32.69 3.88
C ILE A 551 5.22 -33.46 4.71
N GLN A 552 6.37 -32.85 4.97
CA GLN A 552 7.46 -33.48 5.72
C GLN A 552 7.02 -33.91 7.12
N PHE A 553 6.40 -33.01 7.87
CA PHE A 553 5.98 -33.28 9.24
C PHE A 553 4.87 -34.34 9.33
N THR A 554 4.09 -34.55 8.27
CA THR A 554 3.09 -35.63 8.19
C THR A 554 3.75 -37.01 8.01
N LEU A 555 4.99 -37.08 7.53
CA LEU A 555 5.69 -38.35 7.37
C LEU A 555 6.52 -38.72 8.60
N LEU A 556 6.80 -37.78 9.50
CA LEU A 556 7.47 -38.06 10.76
C LEU A 556 6.61 -38.97 11.67
N ALA A 557 7.27 -39.65 12.62
CA ALA A 557 6.57 -40.53 13.54
C ALA A 557 5.55 -39.75 14.39
N HIS A 558 4.28 -40.16 14.34
CA HIS A 558 3.22 -39.50 15.10
C HIS A 558 3.23 -39.94 16.56
N ASP A 559 2.91 -39.04 17.48
CA ASP A 559 2.87 -39.28 18.93
C ASP A 559 2.08 -40.53 19.35
N ALA A 560 1.00 -40.85 18.64
CA ALA A 560 0.16 -42.02 18.96
C ALA A 560 0.93 -43.34 18.77
N LEU A 561 1.62 -43.49 17.63
CA LEU A 561 2.42 -44.67 17.30
C LEU A 561 3.59 -44.82 18.29
N MET A 562 4.22 -43.69 18.63
CA MET A 562 5.33 -43.63 19.57
C MET A 562 4.90 -44.02 20.98
N LYS A 563 3.80 -43.47 21.51
CA LYS A 563 3.28 -43.79 22.86
C LYS A 563 2.86 -45.26 23.02
N GLU A 564 2.39 -45.88 21.94
CA GLU A 564 1.99 -47.30 21.95
C GLU A 564 3.18 -48.25 22.13
N HIS A 565 4.30 -47.96 21.47
CA HIS A 565 5.46 -48.86 21.42
C HIS A 565 6.58 -48.46 22.38
N LEU A 566 6.69 -47.18 22.69
CA LEU A 566 7.66 -46.57 23.59
C LEU A 566 6.90 -45.75 24.65
N PRO A 567 6.42 -46.33 25.76
CA PRO A 567 5.60 -45.59 26.72
C PRO A 567 6.38 -44.48 27.46
N GLU A 568 7.68 -44.68 27.70
CA GLU A 568 8.56 -43.70 28.34
C GLU A 568 9.61 -43.19 27.36
N HIS A 569 9.26 -42.16 26.57
CA HIS A 569 10.16 -41.55 25.59
C HIS A 569 9.98 -40.04 25.48
N PHE A 570 10.92 -39.38 24.78
CA PHE A 570 10.76 -38.02 24.26
C PHE A 570 11.49 -37.87 22.92
N VAL A 571 11.03 -36.92 22.11
CA VAL A 571 11.75 -36.46 20.92
C VAL A 571 11.93 -34.95 21.03
N LEU A 572 13.18 -34.48 20.98
CA LEU A 572 13.52 -33.08 20.78
C LEU A 572 13.85 -32.90 19.29
N PHE A 573 13.04 -32.13 18.58
CA PHE A 573 13.20 -31.87 17.16
C PHE A 573 13.17 -30.37 16.89
N LEU A 574 14.34 -29.80 16.55
CA LEU A 574 14.53 -28.37 16.29
C LEU A 574 15.15 -28.20 14.91
N PRO A 575 14.34 -28.02 13.86
CA PRO A 575 14.84 -27.64 12.55
C PRO A 575 15.57 -26.30 12.59
N LYS A 576 16.67 -26.19 11.85
CA LYS A 576 17.42 -24.94 11.61
C LYS A 576 16.60 -23.96 10.76
N ASP A 577 16.01 -24.47 9.69
CA ASP A 577 15.18 -23.72 8.74
C ASP A 577 13.68 -24.06 8.93
N ILE A 578 12.81 -23.67 8.00
CA ILE A 578 11.37 -24.01 8.05
C ILE A 578 11.15 -25.54 7.94
N VAL A 579 12.06 -26.24 7.28
CA VAL A 579 12.10 -27.70 7.04
C VAL A 579 13.48 -28.24 7.43
N SER A 580 13.57 -29.55 7.68
CA SER A 580 14.76 -30.18 8.30
C SER A 580 15.41 -31.23 7.41
N GLY A 581 16.74 -31.35 7.41
CA GLY A 581 17.46 -32.54 6.90
C GLY A 581 17.36 -33.72 7.87
N ASP A 582 17.41 -33.42 9.16
CA ASP A 582 17.16 -34.41 10.22
C ASP A 582 15.73 -34.92 10.17
N PHE A 583 15.55 -36.20 10.45
CA PHE A 583 14.24 -36.79 10.63
C PHE A 583 14.22 -37.90 11.67
N TYR A 584 13.03 -38.11 12.24
CA TYR A 584 12.69 -39.27 13.01
C TYR A 584 11.45 -39.94 12.41
N TRP A 585 11.55 -41.23 12.14
CA TRP A 585 10.52 -41.98 11.45
C TRP A 585 10.31 -43.34 12.11
N ALA A 586 9.07 -43.80 12.15
CA ALA A 586 8.74 -45.08 12.76
C ALA A 586 7.64 -45.81 12.01
N THR A 587 7.68 -47.14 12.07
CA THR A 587 6.66 -48.01 11.50
C THR A 587 6.53 -49.29 12.34
N HIS A 588 5.48 -50.06 12.10
CA HIS A 588 5.32 -51.39 12.65
C HIS A 588 4.98 -52.38 11.54
N THR A 589 5.52 -53.59 11.65
CA THR A 589 5.22 -54.68 10.71
C THR A 589 3.92 -55.37 11.09
N GLU A 590 3.31 -56.12 10.17
CA GLU A 590 2.11 -56.93 10.43
C GLU A 590 2.30 -57.93 11.59
N ASN A 591 3.54 -58.34 11.85
CA ASN A 591 3.92 -59.24 12.95
C ASN A 591 4.15 -58.52 14.29
N GLY A 592 3.85 -57.22 14.38
CA GLY A 592 3.94 -56.42 15.60
C GLY A 592 5.35 -55.97 16.01
N LYS A 593 6.35 -56.09 15.12
CA LYS A 593 7.70 -55.52 15.37
C LYS A 593 7.71 -54.04 15.07
N PHE A 594 8.22 -53.23 16.00
CA PHE A 594 8.35 -51.78 15.88
C PHE A 594 9.74 -51.41 15.37
N PHE A 595 9.80 -50.60 14.32
CA PHE A 595 11.02 -50.07 13.76
C PHE A 595 11.03 -48.55 13.86
N MET A 596 12.20 -47.99 14.12
CA MET A 596 12.39 -46.55 14.17
C MET A 596 13.75 -46.15 13.62
N ALA A 597 13.79 -44.96 13.03
CA ALA A 597 14.98 -44.32 12.51
C ALA A 597 15.14 -42.92 13.12
N VAL A 598 16.36 -42.55 13.47
CA VAL A 598 16.77 -41.18 13.83
C VAL A 598 18.01 -40.88 13.02
N CYS A 599 17.87 -40.01 12.02
CA CYS A 599 18.90 -39.79 11.02
C CYS A 599 19.05 -38.31 10.69
N ASP A 600 20.29 -37.95 10.36
CA ASP A 600 20.73 -36.72 9.74
C ASP A 600 20.97 -36.99 8.26
N SER A 601 20.25 -36.29 7.39
CA SER A 601 20.42 -36.40 5.94
C SER A 601 21.31 -35.26 5.44
N THR A 602 22.13 -35.55 4.43
CA THR A 602 23.03 -34.53 3.86
C THR A 602 22.27 -33.27 3.42
N GLY A 603 22.71 -32.13 3.93
CA GLY A 603 22.19 -30.80 3.60
C GLY A 603 21.08 -30.33 4.54
N HIS A 604 20.87 -29.01 4.60
CA HIS A 604 19.82 -28.40 5.43
C HIS A 604 18.79 -27.67 4.58
N GLY A 605 17.69 -27.26 5.19
CA GLY A 605 16.60 -26.56 4.50
C GLY A 605 15.94 -27.44 3.44
N VAL A 606 15.50 -26.85 2.32
CA VAL A 606 14.68 -27.56 1.32
C VAL A 606 15.36 -28.80 0.73
N PRO A 607 16.64 -28.77 0.29
CA PRO A 607 17.32 -29.97 -0.21
C PRO A 607 17.45 -31.08 0.84
N GLY A 608 17.82 -30.74 2.08
CA GLY A 608 17.89 -31.68 3.20
C GLY A 608 16.53 -32.34 3.45
N ALA A 609 15.45 -31.56 3.42
CA ALA A 609 14.10 -32.07 3.58
C ALA A 609 13.72 -33.09 2.48
N PHE A 610 14.09 -32.86 1.22
CA PHE A 610 13.88 -33.87 0.18
C PHE A 610 14.68 -35.15 0.41
N MET A 611 15.93 -35.04 0.88
CA MET A 611 16.75 -36.20 1.23
C MET A 611 16.13 -36.99 2.38
N SER A 612 15.62 -36.32 3.41
CA SER A 612 14.91 -36.96 4.51
C SER A 612 13.70 -37.77 4.03
N LEU A 613 12.92 -37.23 3.07
CA LEU A 613 11.75 -37.91 2.51
C LEU A 613 12.12 -39.13 1.67
N LEU A 614 13.18 -39.05 0.87
CA LEU A 614 13.68 -40.18 0.09
C LEU A 614 14.20 -41.29 1.01
N ASN A 615 14.97 -40.93 2.02
CA ASN A 615 15.47 -41.87 3.02
C ASN A 615 14.31 -42.57 3.76
N ILE A 616 13.30 -41.81 4.19
CA ILE A 616 12.08 -42.37 4.78
C ILE A 616 11.41 -43.36 3.80
N SER A 617 11.32 -43.03 2.52
CA SER A 617 10.73 -43.92 1.50
C SER A 617 11.52 -45.23 1.36
N PHE A 618 12.85 -45.17 1.29
CA PHE A 618 13.68 -46.38 1.14
C PHE A 618 13.69 -47.25 2.39
N LEU A 619 13.65 -46.63 3.58
CA LEU A 619 13.49 -47.36 4.84
C LEU A 619 12.13 -48.04 4.92
N ASN A 620 11.06 -47.35 4.52
CA ASN A 620 9.71 -47.90 4.46
C ASN A 620 9.62 -49.06 3.46
N GLU A 621 10.20 -48.91 2.26
CA GLU A 621 10.27 -49.96 1.24
C GLU A 621 11.01 -51.20 1.77
N ALA A 622 12.17 -51.01 2.43
CA ALA A 622 12.94 -52.10 3.02
C ALA A 622 12.10 -52.93 4.00
N ILE A 623 11.40 -52.25 4.91
CA ILE A 623 10.72 -52.87 6.05
C ILE A 623 9.36 -53.43 5.64
N ASN A 624 8.52 -52.61 5.01
CA ASN A 624 7.11 -52.94 4.78
C ASN A 624 6.86 -53.63 3.45
N GLU A 625 7.64 -53.35 2.41
CA GLU A 625 7.44 -53.95 1.07
C GLU A 625 8.37 -55.15 0.83
N LYS A 626 9.65 -55.03 1.21
CA LYS A 626 10.65 -56.10 1.03
C LYS A 626 10.81 -57.00 2.24
N HIS A 627 10.12 -56.69 3.35
CA HIS A 627 10.13 -57.48 4.59
C HIS A 627 11.53 -57.74 5.16
N ILE A 628 12.44 -56.78 5.01
CA ILE A 628 13.78 -56.82 5.58
C ILE A 628 13.68 -56.36 7.04
N HIS A 629 13.94 -57.27 7.98
CA HIS A 629 13.78 -57.02 9.42
C HIS A 629 15.11 -56.94 10.19
N ASP A 630 16.25 -57.03 9.49
CA ASP A 630 17.58 -56.86 10.07
C ASP A 630 18.04 -55.41 9.85
N PRO A 631 18.31 -54.62 10.92
CA PRO A 631 18.66 -53.20 10.81
C PRO A 631 19.85 -52.89 9.89
N GLY A 632 20.92 -53.69 9.92
CA GLY A 632 22.06 -53.52 9.02
C GLY A 632 21.67 -53.68 7.56
N LYS A 633 20.88 -54.72 7.24
CA LYS A 633 20.36 -54.92 5.88
C LYS A 633 19.38 -53.84 5.43
N ILE A 634 18.63 -53.23 6.35
CA ILE A 634 17.77 -52.09 6.05
C ILE A 634 18.63 -50.89 5.60
N LEU A 635 19.71 -50.59 6.33
CA LEU A 635 20.65 -49.54 5.94
C LEU A 635 21.38 -49.86 4.62
N ASP A 636 21.77 -51.11 4.41
CA ASP A 636 22.35 -51.55 3.13
C ASP A 636 21.37 -51.34 1.96
N HIS A 637 20.08 -51.61 2.18
CA HIS A 637 19.05 -51.39 1.18
C HIS A 637 18.87 -49.91 0.85
N ALA A 638 18.76 -49.07 1.88
CA ALA A 638 18.67 -47.62 1.71
C ALA A 638 19.90 -47.06 1.01
N ARG A 639 21.12 -47.49 1.39
CA ARG A 639 22.38 -47.11 0.73
C ARG A 639 22.39 -47.49 -0.74
N ALA A 640 22.00 -48.72 -1.09
CA ALA A 640 21.96 -49.17 -2.48
C ALA A 640 21.03 -48.30 -3.33
N ASN A 641 19.81 -48.03 -2.85
CA ASN A 641 18.85 -47.18 -3.55
C ASN A 641 19.33 -45.73 -3.67
N LEU A 642 19.94 -45.16 -2.62
CA LEU A 642 20.51 -43.81 -2.67
C LEU A 642 21.62 -43.70 -3.72
N ILE A 643 22.56 -44.66 -3.73
CA ILE A 643 23.66 -44.66 -4.69
C ILE A 643 23.13 -44.80 -6.13
N GLU A 644 22.15 -45.70 -6.35
CA GLU A 644 21.56 -45.92 -7.66
C GLU A 644 20.82 -44.68 -8.20
N HIS A 645 20.04 -44.02 -7.35
CA HIS A 645 19.11 -42.97 -7.78
C HIS A 645 19.64 -41.54 -7.64
N ILE A 646 20.62 -41.29 -6.76
CA ILE A 646 21.11 -39.94 -6.45
C ILE A 646 22.59 -39.76 -6.83
N SER A 647 23.46 -40.71 -6.53
CA SER A 647 24.93 -40.52 -6.63
C SER A 647 25.54 -40.62 -8.05
N GLN A 648 24.76 -40.51 -9.13
CA GLN A 648 25.19 -40.76 -10.52
C GLN A 648 26.26 -39.78 -11.08
N GLN A 649 26.66 -38.75 -10.34
CA GLN A 649 27.67 -37.75 -10.77
C GLN A 649 28.74 -37.41 -9.70
N GLY A 650 29.07 -38.36 -8.82
CA GLY A 650 30.13 -38.16 -7.82
C GLY A 650 29.71 -37.33 -6.60
N GLN A 651 28.40 -37.12 -6.41
CA GLN A 651 27.83 -36.50 -5.21
C GLN A 651 27.82 -37.51 -4.04
N LYS A 652 28.31 -37.07 -2.88
CA LYS A 652 28.38 -37.86 -1.63
C LYS A 652 27.16 -37.62 -0.74
N ASP A 653 25.97 -37.58 -1.34
CA ASP A 653 24.72 -37.42 -0.59
C ASP A 653 24.34 -38.75 0.08
N GLY A 654 23.86 -38.68 1.32
CA GLY A 654 23.47 -39.85 2.09
C GLY A 654 22.77 -39.47 3.40
N MET A 655 22.78 -40.38 4.36
CA MET A 655 22.40 -40.09 5.73
C MET A 655 23.32 -40.76 6.74
N ASP A 656 23.47 -40.11 7.88
CA ASP A 656 24.08 -40.64 9.09
C ASP A 656 22.98 -40.83 10.13
N GLY A 657 23.08 -41.85 10.98
CA GLY A 657 22.01 -42.11 11.93
C GLY A 657 21.85 -43.56 12.31
N VAL A 658 20.72 -43.85 12.96
CA VAL A 658 20.47 -45.14 13.59
C VAL A 658 19.10 -45.65 13.18
N VAL A 659 19.06 -46.92 12.77
CA VAL A 659 17.81 -47.68 12.61
C VAL A 659 17.79 -48.78 13.66
N PHE A 660 16.68 -48.90 14.37
CA PHE A 660 16.50 -49.94 15.38
C PHE A 660 15.14 -50.62 15.32
N CYS A 661 15.12 -51.87 15.75
CA CYS A 661 13.94 -52.68 15.99
C CYS A 661 13.76 -52.88 17.49
N TRP A 662 12.55 -52.68 17.98
CA TRP A 662 12.17 -52.86 19.37
C TRP A 662 11.00 -53.86 19.47
N ASP A 663 11.19 -54.92 20.25
CA ASP A 663 10.19 -55.98 20.48
C ASP A 663 9.63 -55.97 21.93
N LYS A 664 9.78 -54.85 22.65
CA LYS A 664 9.48 -54.64 24.09
C LYS A 664 10.43 -55.33 25.07
N LYS A 665 11.40 -56.11 24.61
CA LYS A 665 12.38 -56.81 25.47
C LYS A 665 13.81 -56.63 25.00
N ASN A 666 14.03 -56.66 23.70
CA ASN A 666 15.32 -56.61 23.04
C ASN A 666 15.34 -55.43 22.08
N LEU A 667 16.48 -54.73 22.09
CA LEU A 667 16.83 -53.75 21.08
C LEU A 667 17.82 -54.39 20.10
N ILE A 668 17.53 -54.28 18.81
CA ILE A 668 18.45 -54.63 17.74
C ILE A 668 18.63 -53.38 16.90
N TYR A 669 19.86 -52.96 16.64
CA TYR A 669 20.13 -51.71 15.91
C TYR A 669 21.29 -51.83 14.94
N SER A 670 21.34 -50.90 14.00
CA SER A 670 22.51 -50.61 13.18
C SER A 670 22.67 -49.09 13.09
N ALA A 671 23.92 -48.63 13.09
CA ALA A 671 24.26 -47.22 13.20
C ALA A 671 25.36 -46.83 12.20
N ALA A 672 25.10 -45.77 11.45
CA ALA A 672 26.02 -45.15 10.49
C ALA A 672 26.53 -43.82 11.05
N HIS A 673 27.85 -43.70 11.26
CA HIS A 673 28.58 -42.57 11.88
C HIS A 673 28.17 -42.17 13.31
N ASN A 674 26.88 -42.10 13.63
CA ASN A 674 26.36 -41.63 14.91
C ASN A 674 26.24 -42.76 15.93
N ASN A 675 27.08 -42.74 16.97
CA ASN A 675 27.05 -43.70 18.06
C ASN A 675 25.86 -43.42 19.00
N PRO A 676 24.87 -44.32 19.12
CA PRO A 676 23.89 -44.23 20.20
C PRO A 676 24.54 -44.48 21.55
N ILE A 677 23.92 -44.00 22.62
CA ILE A 677 24.47 -44.17 23.98
C ILE A 677 23.42 -44.75 24.93
N ILE A 678 23.89 -45.52 25.90
CA ILE A 678 23.12 -45.96 27.06
C ILE A 678 23.65 -45.22 28.28
N VAL A 679 22.76 -44.61 29.06
CA VAL A 679 23.07 -44.11 30.39
C VAL A 679 22.52 -45.08 31.42
N ARG A 680 23.41 -45.66 32.23
CA ARG A 680 23.11 -46.63 33.28
C ARG A 680 23.72 -46.16 34.59
N GLN A 681 22.87 -45.85 35.58
CA GLN A 681 23.33 -45.36 36.91
C GLN A 681 24.30 -44.16 36.81
N GLY A 682 24.09 -43.27 35.83
CA GLY A 682 24.96 -42.11 35.57
C GLY A 682 26.22 -42.41 34.75
N GLU A 683 26.53 -43.67 34.47
CA GLU A 683 27.62 -44.06 33.57
C GLU A 683 27.17 -44.10 32.11
N ILE A 684 28.04 -43.65 31.21
CA ILE A 684 27.78 -43.57 29.77
C ILE A 684 28.44 -44.75 29.08
N ILE A 685 27.64 -45.51 28.35
CA ILE A 685 28.07 -46.65 27.55
C ILE A 685 27.82 -46.29 26.08
N GLU A 686 28.88 -45.97 25.35
CA GLU A 686 28.80 -45.73 23.90
C GLU A 686 28.61 -47.05 23.15
N LEU A 687 27.58 -47.10 22.30
CA LEU A 687 27.29 -48.24 21.45
C LEU A 687 28.09 -48.16 20.14
N ALA A 688 28.37 -49.31 19.53
CA ALA A 688 29.17 -49.38 18.31
C ALA A 688 28.40 -48.78 17.12
N ALA A 689 29.12 -48.12 16.22
CA ALA A 689 28.60 -47.64 14.95
C ALA A 689 29.62 -47.92 13.84
N ASP A 690 29.13 -48.21 12.65
CA ASP A 690 29.98 -48.31 11.48
C ASP A 690 30.39 -46.91 11.04
N LYS A 691 31.69 -46.69 10.94
CA LYS A 691 32.26 -45.40 10.52
C LYS A 691 32.19 -45.23 9.00
N MET A 692 30.97 -45.25 8.47
CA MET A 692 30.62 -44.98 7.07
C MET A 692 29.18 -44.44 6.98
N PRO A 693 28.88 -43.58 5.98
CA PRO A 693 27.53 -43.04 5.79
C PRO A 693 26.63 -44.05 5.06
N VAL A 694 25.32 -43.87 5.19
CA VAL A 694 24.31 -44.54 4.35
C VAL A 694 24.21 -43.77 3.04
N GLY A 695 25.18 -44.01 2.15
CA GLY A 695 25.34 -43.32 0.89
C GLY A 695 26.71 -43.64 0.28
N MET A 696 27.20 -42.80 -0.63
CA MET A 696 28.52 -42.99 -1.25
C MET A 696 29.64 -42.62 -0.25
N GLY A 697 30.36 -43.62 0.27
CA GLY A 697 31.43 -43.47 1.25
C GLY A 697 32.78 -44.04 0.79
N GLU A 698 33.83 -43.87 1.58
CA GLU A 698 35.15 -44.49 1.31
C GLU A 698 35.15 -46.00 1.57
N ARG A 699 34.19 -46.49 2.35
CA ARG A 699 33.96 -47.89 2.67
C ARG A 699 32.56 -48.28 2.20
N GLU A 700 32.46 -49.45 1.60
CA GLU A 700 31.20 -50.04 1.09
C GLU A 700 30.90 -51.38 1.76
N ASP A 701 31.52 -51.66 2.92
CA ASP A 701 31.26 -52.86 3.69
C ASP A 701 29.77 -52.94 4.09
N PRO A 702 29.16 -54.13 4.25
CA PRO A 702 27.81 -54.26 4.80
C PRO A 702 27.72 -53.71 6.22
N PHE A 703 26.58 -53.09 6.57
CA PHE A 703 26.37 -52.56 7.92
C PHE A 703 26.22 -53.67 8.96
N SER A 704 26.78 -53.44 10.14
CA SER A 704 26.76 -54.34 11.28
C SER A 704 25.45 -54.21 12.06
N THR A 705 24.87 -55.36 12.44
CA THR A 705 23.70 -55.41 13.32
C THR A 705 24.13 -55.80 14.74
N HIS A 706 23.72 -55.01 15.72
CA HIS A 706 24.09 -55.17 17.12
C HIS A 706 22.87 -55.41 18.02
N SER A 707 23.05 -56.17 19.10
CA SER A 707 22.04 -56.36 20.13
C SER A 707 22.68 -56.19 21.52
N PRO A 708 22.59 -55.00 22.12
CA PRO A 708 23.22 -54.70 23.40
C PRO A 708 22.40 -55.31 24.56
N GLU A 709 23.07 -55.65 25.67
CA GLU A 709 22.40 -56.13 26.88
C GLU A 709 21.76 -54.97 27.63
N LEU A 710 20.42 -54.98 27.69
CA LEU A 710 19.62 -53.96 28.35
C LEU A 710 19.23 -54.37 29.77
N LYS A 711 19.23 -53.39 30.68
CA LYS A 711 18.78 -53.53 32.06
C LYS A 711 17.62 -52.57 32.31
N LYS A 712 16.69 -53.00 33.17
CA LYS A 712 15.56 -52.15 33.58
C LYS A 712 16.08 -50.85 34.20
N GLY A 713 15.55 -49.72 33.74
CA GLY A 713 15.96 -48.37 34.15
C GLY A 713 17.04 -47.74 33.27
N ASP A 714 17.61 -48.47 32.31
CA ASP A 714 18.52 -47.90 31.31
C ASP A 714 17.82 -46.81 30.50
N MET A 715 18.54 -45.72 30.23
CA MET A 715 18.09 -44.66 29.33
C MET A 715 18.92 -44.71 28.05
N ILE A 716 18.26 -44.86 26.91
CA ILE A 716 18.92 -44.95 25.60
C ILE A 716 18.66 -43.66 24.82
N TYR A 717 19.72 -43.10 24.24
CA TYR A 717 19.63 -41.91 23.41
C TYR A 717 20.12 -42.17 21.99
N PHE A 718 19.31 -41.73 21.03
CA PHE A 718 19.61 -41.67 19.61
C PHE A 718 19.57 -40.21 19.18
N PHE A 719 20.57 -39.72 18.46
CA PHE A 719 20.66 -38.30 18.16
C PHE A 719 21.46 -38.04 16.88
N THR A 720 21.25 -36.85 16.32
CA THR A 720 22.05 -36.25 15.26
C THR A 720 23.11 -35.33 15.86
N ASP A 721 24.01 -34.79 15.04
CA ASP A 721 25.19 -34.04 15.49
C ASP A 721 24.89 -32.58 15.86
N GLY A 722 23.80 -31.99 15.37
CA GLY A 722 23.52 -30.55 15.49
C GLY A 722 23.48 -30.02 16.91
N PHE A 723 23.05 -30.81 17.91
CA PHE A 723 23.12 -30.38 19.32
C PHE A 723 24.57 -30.16 19.77
N ALA A 724 25.44 -31.12 19.46
CA ALA A 724 26.85 -31.07 19.84
C ALA A 724 27.62 -30.01 19.02
N ASP A 725 27.23 -29.79 17.79
CA ASP A 725 27.93 -28.90 16.88
C ASP A 725 27.57 -27.42 17.07
N GLN A 726 26.45 -27.11 17.75
CA GLN A 726 25.98 -25.75 17.99
C GLN A 726 27.02 -24.83 18.67
N PHE A 727 27.26 -23.67 18.07
CA PHE A 727 28.08 -22.61 18.65
C PHE A 727 27.29 -21.79 19.67
N GLY A 728 27.93 -21.44 20.78
CA GLY A 728 27.28 -20.76 21.88
C GLY A 728 28.17 -20.42 23.08
N GLY A 729 27.52 -20.02 24.17
CA GLY A 729 28.11 -19.63 25.43
C GLY A 729 28.90 -18.31 25.37
N PRO A 730 29.46 -17.85 26.50
CA PRO A 730 30.13 -16.54 26.61
C PRO A 730 31.35 -16.35 25.69
N LYS A 731 31.86 -17.43 25.10
CA LYS A 731 33.05 -17.46 24.24
C LYS A 731 32.75 -17.91 22.81
N GLY A 732 31.48 -18.12 22.45
CA GLY A 732 31.06 -18.53 21.10
C GLY A 732 31.75 -19.81 20.60
N LYS A 733 31.77 -20.88 21.42
CA LYS A 733 32.42 -22.17 21.08
C LYS A 733 31.36 -23.24 20.78
N LYS A 734 31.76 -24.30 20.04
CA LYS A 734 30.93 -25.51 19.86
C LYS A 734 30.60 -26.14 21.22
N PHE A 735 29.40 -26.71 21.34
CA PHE A 735 28.95 -27.41 22.56
C PHE A 735 29.78 -28.67 22.84
N LYS A 736 30.13 -29.42 21.79
CA LYS A 736 30.88 -30.69 21.77
C LYS A 736 30.14 -31.88 22.41
N TYR A 737 30.41 -33.08 21.87
CA TYR A 737 29.87 -34.33 22.39
C TYR A 737 30.17 -34.57 23.87
N SER A 738 31.35 -34.18 24.36
CA SER A 738 31.70 -34.38 25.78
C SER A 738 30.72 -33.68 26.73
N ASN A 739 30.29 -32.46 26.40
CA ASN A 739 29.34 -31.72 27.22
C ASN A 739 27.91 -32.23 27.00
N PHE A 740 27.58 -32.63 25.77
CA PHE A 740 26.28 -33.23 25.45
C PHE A 740 26.05 -34.54 26.19
N TYR A 741 27.04 -35.42 26.24
CA TYR A 741 27.00 -36.68 26.97
C TYR A 741 26.83 -36.45 28.48
N GLN A 742 27.55 -35.48 29.05
CA GLN A 742 27.38 -35.10 30.45
C GLN A 742 25.98 -34.53 30.72
N LEU A 743 25.45 -33.72 29.81
CA LEU A 743 24.11 -33.17 29.91
C LEU A 743 23.07 -34.30 29.91
N LEU A 744 23.16 -35.27 29.00
CA LEU A 744 22.27 -36.43 28.98
C LEU A 744 22.39 -37.26 30.26
N ALA A 745 23.61 -37.58 30.69
CA ALA A 745 23.85 -38.38 31.89
C ALA A 745 23.30 -37.72 33.17
N SER A 746 23.50 -36.41 33.33
CA SER A 746 23.00 -35.65 34.49
C SER A 746 21.48 -35.54 34.58
N ASN A 747 20.78 -35.79 33.46
CA ASN A 747 19.32 -35.69 33.36
C ASN A 747 18.64 -37.05 33.21
N ALA A 748 19.39 -38.15 33.10
CA ALA A 748 18.86 -39.48 32.81
C ALA A 748 17.89 -40.03 33.88
N GLU A 749 17.92 -39.51 35.12
CA GLU A 749 16.98 -39.89 36.19
C GLU A 749 15.67 -39.11 36.16
N LEU A 750 15.60 -37.99 35.43
CA LEU A 750 14.38 -37.17 35.31
C LEU A 750 13.33 -37.88 34.45
N SER A 751 12.07 -37.44 34.54
CA SER A 751 11.03 -37.92 33.62
C SER A 751 11.37 -37.52 32.18
N CYS A 752 10.95 -38.31 31.19
CA CYS A 752 11.25 -38.02 29.78
C CYS A 752 10.77 -36.62 29.34
N THR A 753 9.65 -36.15 29.89
CA THR A 753 9.14 -34.80 29.63
C THR A 753 10.07 -33.72 30.20
N GLU A 754 10.54 -33.87 31.44
CA GLU A 754 11.48 -32.91 32.06
C GLU A 754 12.84 -32.92 31.35
N GLN A 755 13.30 -34.08 30.89
CA GLN A 755 14.53 -34.20 30.09
C GLN A 755 14.43 -33.37 28.81
N SER A 756 13.35 -33.55 28.04
CA SER A 756 13.14 -32.79 26.79
C SER A 756 13.14 -31.28 27.03
N GLN A 757 12.39 -30.82 28.03
CA GLN A 757 12.33 -29.40 28.40
C GLN A 757 13.70 -28.83 28.80
N LYS A 758 14.48 -29.60 29.56
CA LYS A 758 15.80 -29.18 30.02
C LYS A 758 16.82 -29.15 28.90
N LEU A 759 16.77 -30.11 27.97
CA LEU A 759 17.60 -30.12 26.77
C LEU A 759 17.28 -28.93 25.86
N GLU A 760 16.00 -28.65 25.64
CA GLU A 760 15.56 -27.49 24.84
C GLU A 760 16.00 -26.16 25.48
N HIS A 761 15.85 -26.04 26.79
CA HIS A 761 16.28 -24.86 27.54
C HIS A 761 17.79 -24.65 27.46
N GLU A 762 18.57 -25.70 27.70
CA GLU A 762 20.03 -25.63 27.66
C GLU A 762 20.53 -25.31 26.25
N PHE A 763 19.92 -25.89 25.21
CA PHE A 763 20.23 -25.57 23.82
C PHE A 763 19.99 -24.09 23.51
N LYS A 764 18.81 -23.56 23.87
CA LYS A 764 18.47 -22.14 23.67
C LYS A 764 19.38 -21.21 24.46
N SER A 765 19.69 -21.56 25.71
CA SER A 765 20.59 -20.81 26.59
C SER A 765 22.01 -20.77 26.05
N TRP A 766 22.54 -21.92 25.61
CA TRP A 766 23.85 -22.01 25.00
C TRP A 766 23.92 -21.20 23.71
N LYS A 767 22.96 -21.38 22.80
CA LYS A 767 22.91 -20.66 21.51
C LYS A 767 22.87 -19.14 21.70
N GLY A 768 22.06 -18.65 22.63
CA GLY A 768 21.85 -17.20 22.85
C GLY A 768 21.42 -16.50 21.56
N ASP A 769 22.08 -15.37 21.26
CA ASP A 769 21.83 -14.54 20.07
C ASP A 769 22.48 -15.08 18.79
N LEU A 770 23.25 -16.18 18.86
CA LEU A 770 23.84 -16.80 17.67
C LEU A 770 22.79 -17.58 16.86
N GLU A 771 23.05 -17.74 15.57
CA GLU A 771 22.20 -18.55 14.69
C GLU A 771 22.36 -20.04 14.99
N GLN A 772 21.28 -20.79 14.76
CA GLN A 772 21.35 -22.25 14.78
C GLN A 772 22.10 -22.71 13.53
N ILE A 773 23.11 -23.55 13.70
CA ILE A 773 23.98 -23.93 12.58
C ILE A 773 23.51 -25.16 11.83
N ASP A 774 22.78 -26.06 12.50
CA ASP A 774 22.33 -27.33 11.95
C ASP A 774 21.00 -27.78 12.56
N ASP A 775 20.33 -28.73 11.92
CA ASP A 775 19.12 -29.37 12.45
C ASP A 775 19.44 -30.18 13.72
N VAL A 776 18.48 -30.31 14.62
CA VAL A 776 18.68 -31.05 15.88
C VAL A 776 17.58 -32.07 16.07
N CYS A 777 17.96 -33.35 16.17
CA CYS A 777 17.07 -34.44 16.56
C CYS A 777 17.68 -35.26 17.69
N VAL A 778 16.94 -35.40 18.80
CA VAL A 778 17.32 -36.24 19.95
C VAL A 778 16.11 -37.04 20.40
N LEU A 779 16.20 -38.37 20.29
CA LEU A 779 15.25 -39.32 20.85
C LEU A 779 15.84 -39.94 22.12
N GLY A 780 15.09 -39.87 23.22
CA GLY A 780 15.40 -40.60 24.43
C GLY A 780 14.30 -41.62 24.74
N MET A 781 14.66 -42.84 25.13
CA MET A 781 13.72 -43.86 25.61
C MET A 781 14.23 -44.59 26.85
N ARG A 782 13.32 -44.94 27.77
CA ARG A 782 13.62 -45.69 29.00
C ARG A 782 13.15 -47.15 28.91
N ILE A 783 13.96 -48.07 29.42
CA ILE A 783 13.73 -49.53 29.44
C ILE A 783 13.03 -50.03 30.70
#